data_AF-A0A942CPY7-F1
#
_entry.id   AF-A0A942CPY7-F1
#
_cell.length_a   1.000
_cell.length_b   1.000
_cell.length_c   1.000
_cell.angle_alpha   90.00
_cell.angle_beta   90.00
_cell.angle_gamma   90.00
#
_symmetry.space_group_name_H-M   'P 1'
#
loop_
_entity.id
_entity.type
_entity.pdbx_description
1 polymer ?
#
loop_
_entity_poly.entity_id
_entity_poly.type
_entity_poly.pdbx_seq_one_letter_code
_entity_poly.pdbx_strand_id
1 'polypeptide(L)'
;MPLPWSWSCQLGVRRTLWLCLVAAMAVWGTPVADAQQGVASLVVDLTSGATLSSEQRAIIDRAVLPGSVMKIVAVAAALEAEVITPRASIVCTRTVVVNGHRLTCTHPDLHRPLTAEEALTHSCNVYVATVAARLPRASLDRVLASLNLPVSGTAPVQAVALGLEGPHVVPAALVNVVARIAGGGPAVPWRPATIDVLRRGLRGAATAGTAAALGAAGIDALAKTGTVDAGGVSQGLVVGVSPSQHPTRGFALLVSGGAGMDAAALVAERLRARVTTENPSSPAHALGRDVRTPGRVRVGVMQRDQHYAVREMSVDDYVAQVIAGEQATASGDAALDALAIAARTYALANIGRHASEGFDLCDLTHCQVMRKATAGSRAASLRTAGQYLAAGNHPASVFYTASCGGHTERPSAVWRGAEDVPYLPSHADPACAGEPTWQSYVPAGELLRALHAGGFRGDAVRSLAIAARTASGRVQWVRVDGVAPAEITGENLRTLVGRVLGWQVLRSTLFEVTRTSTGFHFEGRGAGHGVGLCVVGAANRARRGESVAQILAAYYPGLELRTTSGDRTAMSTGVMSHGPALRVQLPREHEPMRALVQEQAVAALAAVTSRLQPDAIPPLTLRFHPTVESYERASGSPWFTTATTHGRTVDLLPLDVLRRRGLLGSTLRHELAHAATADALSRAPRWVHEGVAEWASRGDAARGRPPAPDASSAPACPADIEFMRASSAQQLSRLYDRALVCYLGDLRAGRSWKTWQQAIAAPSPAR
;
A
#
# COMPACT_ATOMS: atom_id res chain seq x y z
N MET A 1 -12.98 -52.83 -46.21
CA MET A 1 -12.18 -52.63 -47.43
C MET A 1 -11.22 -51.48 -47.21
N PRO A 2 -9.92 -51.73 -47.07
CA PRO A 2 -8.90 -50.72 -47.25
C PRO A 2 -8.05 -51.06 -48.48
N LEU A 3 -7.76 -50.10 -49.36
CA LEU A 3 -6.56 -50.17 -50.18
C LEU A 3 -5.96 -48.77 -50.41
N PRO A 4 -4.61 -48.66 -50.48
CA PRO A 4 -3.84 -47.43 -50.61
C PRO A 4 -3.47 -47.16 -52.08
N TRP A 5 -2.61 -46.15 -52.37
CA TRP A 5 -1.38 -46.29 -53.18
C TRP A 5 -0.69 -44.94 -53.46
N SER A 6 0.63 -44.99 -53.33
CA SER A 6 1.65 -44.01 -53.68
C SER A 6 1.81 -43.81 -55.19
N TRP A 7 2.25 -42.61 -55.62
CA TRP A 7 3.01 -42.43 -56.85
C TRP A 7 4.27 -41.59 -56.59
N SER A 8 5.39 -42.07 -57.11
CA SER A 8 6.72 -41.46 -57.12
C SER A 8 7.10 -41.13 -58.57
N CYS A 9 7.82 -40.03 -58.79
CA CYS A 9 8.86 -39.82 -59.82
C CYS A 9 9.46 -38.42 -59.62
N GLN A 10 10.70 -38.26 -59.14
CA GLN A 10 12.01 -38.42 -59.79
C GLN A 10 12.45 -37.24 -60.68
N LEU A 11 13.64 -36.72 -60.32
CA LEU A 11 14.70 -36.10 -61.16
C LEU A 11 14.35 -34.76 -61.85
N GLY A 12 15.10 -33.66 -61.73
CA GLY A 12 16.38 -33.37 -61.08
C GLY A 12 16.93 -32.04 -61.64
N VAL A 13 18.02 -31.57 -61.01
CA VAL A 13 19.08 -30.74 -61.61
C VAL A 13 18.97 -29.20 -61.54
N ARG A 14 19.74 -28.69 -60.56
CA ARG A 14 20.67 -27.52 -60.59
C ARG A 14 20.16 -26.10 -60.28
N ARG A 15 20.60 -25.66 -59.09
CA ARG A 15 21.44 -24.47 -58.85
C ARG A 15 20.99 -23.18 -59.56
N THR A 16 19.97 -22.50 -59.03
CA THR A 16 19.93 -21.01 -59.00
C THR A 16 18.97 -20.53 -57.89
N LEU A 17 19.24 -20.81 -56.61
CA LEU A 17 18.44 -20.27 -55.50
C LEU A 17 19.25 -20.32 -54.19
N TRP A 18 20.32 -19.53 -54.12
CA TRP A 18 21.04 -19.26 -52.87
C TRP A 18 21.26 -17.75 -52.64
N LEU A 19 20.43 -16.90 -53.28
CA LEU A 19 20.52 -15.43 -53.18
C LEU A 19 19.17 -14.69 -53.10
N CYS A 20 18.03 -15.38 -52.95
CA CYS A 20 16.72 -14.72 -52.76
C CYS A 20 15.92 -15.21 -51.53
N LEU A 21 16.60 -15.78 -50.54
CA LEU A 21 16.01 -16.18 -49.25
C LEU A 21 16.68 -15.48 -48.05
N VAL A 22 17.11 -14.22 -48.26
CA VAL A 22 17.53 -13.28 -47.20
C VAL A 22 16.64 -12.02 -47.17
N ALA A 23 15.62 -11.91 -48.03
CA ALA A 23 14.81 -10.69 -48.15
C ALA A 23 13.32 -10.83 -47.76
N ALA A 24 12.88 -11.93 -47.14
CA ALA A 24 11.46 -12.14 -46.81
C ALA A 24 11.19 -12.74 -45.41
N MET A 25 12.09 -12.52 -44.43
CA MET A 25 11.83 -12.81 -43.01
C MET A 25 12.17 -11.64 -42.07
N ALA A 26 12.05 -10.41 -42.56
CA ALA A 26 12.24 -9.18 -41.78
C ALA A 26 10.93 -8.37 -41.65
N VAL A 27 9.80 -9.01 -41.33
CA VAL A 27 8.55 -8.32 -40.91
C VAL A 27 7.80 -9.16 -39.87
N TRP A 28 8.51 -9.65 -38.85
CA TRP A 28 7.89 -9.97 -37.57
C TRP A 28 8.70 -9.21 -36.53
N GLY A 29 8.21 -8.02 -36.19
CA GLY A 29 8.78 -7.20 -35.13
C GLY A 29 8.93 -8.06 -33.89
N THR A 30 10.17 -8.23 -33.46
CA THR A 30 10.53 -8.77 -32.15
C THR A 30 9.63 -8.16 -31.08
N PRO A 31 9.03 -8.95 -30.16
CA PRO A 31 8.45 -8.36 -28.97
C PRO A 31 9.59 -7.66 -28.25
N VAL A 32 9.48 -6.34 -28.13
CA VAL A 32 10.50 -5.44 -27.62
C VAL A 32 10.86 -5.85 -26.20
N ALA A 33 11.94 -6.62 -26.08
CA ALA A 33 12.77 -6.73 -24.90
C ALA A 33 13.53 -5.40 -24.74
N ASP A 34 12.80 -4.34 -24.35
CA ASP A 34 13.38 -3.09 -23.87
C ASP A 34 12.31 -2.28 -23.11
N ALA A 35 11.81 -2.85 -22.01
CA ALA A 35 11.15 -2.05 -20.97
C ALA A 35 12.26 -1.30 -20.21
N GLN A 36 12.82 -0.27 -20.84
CA GLN A 36 13.77 0.63 -20.20
C GLN A 36 13.13 1.19 -18.92
N GLN A 37 13.75 0.91 -17.77
CA GLN A 37 13.48 1.64 -16.53
C GLN A 37 13.77 3.13 -16.79
N GLY A 38 12.75 3.99 -16.76
CA GLY A 38 12.90 5.35 -17.28
C GLY A 38 11.73 6.25 -16.91
N VAL A 39 12.02 7.55 -16.75
CA VAL A 39 11.01 8.59 -16.62
C VAL A 39 10.80 9.24 -17.98
N ALA A 40 9.56 9.17 -18.46
CA ALA A 40 9.14 9.98 -19.58
C ALA A 40 8.41 11.21 -19.04
N SER A 41 8.71 12.39 -19.59
CA SER A 41 8.02 13.60 -19.17
C SER A 41 7.81 14.56 -20.31
N LEU A 42 6.77 15.37 -20.19
CA LEU A 42 6.41 16.42 -21.09
C LEU A 42 5.93 17.62 -20.27
N VAL A 43 6.51 18.79 -20.54
CA VAL A 43 6.00 20.08 -20.08
C VAL A 43 5.75 20.93 -21.31
N VAL A 44 4.53 21.45 -21.42
CA VAL A 44 4.07 22.28 -22.53
C VAL A 44 3.64 23.63 -22.02
N ASP A 45 3.83 24.63 -22.86
CA ASP A 45 3.22 25.95 -22.72
C ASP A 45 1.80 25.87 -23.30
N LEU A 46 0.79 26.15 -22.48
CA LEU A 46 -0.62 26.01 -22.87
C LEU A 46 -1.09 27.18 -23.75
N THR A 47 -0.37 28.29 -23.77
CA THR A 47 -0.73 29.47 -24.57
C THR A 47 -0.26 29.34 -26.01
N SER A 48 0.98 28.88 -26.20
CA SER A 48 1.62 28.70 -27.52
C SER A 48 1.53 27.27 -28.05
N GLY A 49 1.24 26.28 -27.19
CA GLY A 49 1.33 24.86 -27.52
C GLY A 49 2.77 24.34 -27.62
N ALA A 50 3.78 25.19 -27.37
CA ALA A 50 5.17 24.83 -27.49
C ALA A 50 5.59 23.82 -26.41
N THR A 51 6.46 22.88 -26.77
CA THR A 51 7.09 21.99 -25.79
C THR A 51 8.19 22.76 -25.05
N LEU A 52 8.01 23.01 -23.75
CA LEU A 52 8.98 23.69 -22.89
C LEU A 52 10.09 22.74 -22.41
N SER A 53 9.73 21.48 -22.20
CA SER A 53 10.68 20.39 -21.98
C SER A 53 10.05 19.05 -22.29
N SER A 54 10.87 18.10 -22.75
CA SER A 54 10.46 16.71 -22.87
C SER A 54 11.63 15.78 -22.64
N GLU A 55 11.35 14.64 -22.04
CA GLU A 55 12.29 13.54 -21.83
C GLU A 55 11.60 12.26 -22.29
N GLN A 56 12.31 11.42 -23.06
CA GLN A 56 11.76 10.19 -23.65
C GLN A 56 10.40 10.43 -24.33
N ARG A 57 10.33 11.45 -25.21
CA ARG A 57 9.10 11.89 -25.88
C ARG A 57 8.38 10.74 -26.62
N ALA A 58 9.13 9.81 -27.21
CA ALA A 58 8.57 8.63 -27.85
C ALA A 58 7.81 7.70 -26.88
N ILE A 59 8.08 7.75 -25.57
CA ILE A 59 7.38 6.99 -24.54
C ILE A 59 6.15 7.76 -24.05
N ILE A 60 6.28 9.08 -23.79
CA ILE A 60 5.14 9.91 -23.35
C ILE A 60 4.06 10.06 -24.42
N ASP A 61 4.41 9.90 -25.70
CA ASP A 61 3.46 9.97 -26.82
C ASP A 61 2.76 8.62 -27.11
N ARG A 62 3.12 7.54 -26.39
CA ARG A 62 2.42 6.25 -26.51
C ARG A 62 1.11 6.30 -25.75
N ALA A 63 0.08 5.73 -26.36
CA ALA A 63 -1.20 5.55 -25.70
C ALA A 63 -1.06 4.51 -24.59
N VAL A 64 -1.45 4.88 -23.37
CA VAL A 64 -1.43 4.01 -22.18
C VAL A 64 -2.82 3.93 -21.57
N LEU A 65 -3.11 2.89 -20.79
CA LEU A 65 -4.28 2.96 -19.92
C LEU A 65 -4.05 4.10 -18.91
N PRO A 66 -5.05 4.99 -18.69
CA PRO A 66 -4.87 6.18 -17.85
C PRO A 66 -5.01 5.92 -16.35
N GLY A 67 -5.45 4.71 -15.95
CA GLY A 67 -5.65 4.35 -14.55
C GLY A 67 -6.57 5.33 -13.81
N SER A 68 -6.21 5.66 -12.57
CA SER A 68 -6.99 6.58 -11.73
C SER A 68 -7.14 8.01 -12.28
N VAL A 69 -6.47 8.39 -13.37
CA VAL A 69 -6.76 9.65 -14.07
C VAL A 69 -8.15 9.62 -14.71
N MET A 70 -8.63 8.44 -15.13
CA MET A 70 -9.97 8.26 -15.71
C MET A 70 -11.10 8.55 -14.73
N LYS A 71 -10.82 8.56 -13.42
CA LYS A 71 -11.80 8.93 -12.38
C LYS A 71 -12.33 10.36 -12.56
N ILE A 72 -11.55 11.26 -13.16
CA ILE A 72 -12.01 12.61 -13.53
C ILE A 72 -13.19 12.51 -14.49
N VAL A 73 -13.02 11.74 -15.56
CA VAL A 73 -14.05 11.52 -16.59
C VAL A 73 -15.26 10.81 -15.98
N ALA A 74 -15.04 9.82 -15.13
CA ALA A 74 -16.12 9.09 -14.46
C ALA A 74 -16.99 10.00 -13.57
N VAL A 75 -16.34 10.84 -12.75
CA VAL A 75 -17.05 11.80 -11.88
C VAL A 75 -17.77 12.86 -12.71
N ALA A 76 -17.12 13.41 -13.76
CA ALA A 76 -17.74 14.35 -14.67
C ALA A 76 -18.99 13.76 -15.34
N ALA A 77 -18.87 12.56 -15.91
CA ALA A 77 -19.98 11.86 -16.56
C ALA A 77 -21.12 11.55 -15.61
N ALA A 78 -20.82 11.21 -14.36
CA ALA A 78 -21.85 10.94 -13.36
C ALA A 78 -22.57 12.19 -12.87
N LEU A 79 -21.85 13.30 -12.72
CA LEU A 79 -22.48 14.59 -12.45
C LEU A 79 -23.35 14.98 -13.64
N GLU A 80 -22.80 15.06 -14.86
CA GLU A 80 -23.52 15.50 -16.07
C GLU A 80 -24.71 14.62 -16.45
N ALA A 81 -24.68 13.32 -16.15
CA ALA A 81 -25.83 12.44 -16.30
C ALA A 81 -26.81 12.48 -15.12
N GLU A 82 -26.57 13.34 -14.13
CA GLU A 82 -27.32 13.46 -12.88
C GLU A 82 -27.45 12.15 -12.09
N VAL A 83 -26.49 11.24 -12.31
CA VAL A 83 -26.35 10.00 -11.53
C VAL A 83 -25.99 10.32 -10.08
N ILE A 84 -25.28 11.44 -9.88
CA ILE A 84 -24.97 12.05 -8.59
C ILE A 84 -25.17 13.56 -8.65
N THR A 85 -25.51 14.16 -7.51
CA THR A 85 -25.46 15.61 -7.31
C THR A 85 -24.07 16.04 -6.81
N PRO A 86 -23.70 17.33 -6.88
CA PRO A 86 -22.45 17.83 -6.30
C PRO A 86 -22.30 17.56 -4.79
N ARG A 87 -23.41 17.32 -4.07
CA ARG A 87 -23.43 17.00 -2.64
C ARG A 87 -23.48 15.50 -2.35
N ALA A 88 -23.56 14.65 -3.38
CA ALA A 88 -23.65 13.21 -3.20
C ALA A 88 -22.43 12.68 -2.48
N SER A 89 -22.67 11.92 -1.42
CA SER A 89 -21.63 11.33 -0.60
C SER A 89 -21.82 9.81 -0.45
N ILE A 90 -20.72 9.06 -0.40
CA ILE A 90 -20.72 7.59 -0.35
C ILE A 90 -19.75 7.11 0.73
N VAL A 91 -20.18 6.21 1.59
CA VAL A 91 -19.33 5.54 2.58
C VAL A 91 -18.35 4.60 1.87
N CYS A 92 -17.06 4.83 2.09
CA CYS A 92 -16.03 3.93 1.59
C CYS A 92 -15.94 2.66 2.45
N THR A 93 -16.22 1.51 1.85
CA THR A 93 -16.05 0.16 2.44
C THR A 93 -14.60 -0.35 2.35
N ARG A 94 -13.64 0.55 2.08
CA ARG A 94 -12.19 0.30 1.87
C ARG A 94 -11.80 -0.52 0.67
N THR A 95 -12.55 -1.56 0.34
CA THR A 95 -12.25 -2.42 -0.80
C THR A 95 -13.45 -2.51 -1.73
N VAL A 96 -13.16 -2.60 -3.01
CA VAL A 96 -14.14 -2.90 -4.06
C VAL A 96 -13.53 -3.89 -5.03
N VAL A 97 -14.35 -4.78 -5.59
CA VAL A 97 -13.94 -5.71 -6.64
C VAL A 97 -14.68 -5.32 -7.91
N VAL A 98 -13.95 -5.08 -8.98
CA VAL A 98 -14.50 -4.71 -10.30
C VAL A 98 -13.84 -5.59 -11.35
N ASN A 99 -14.65 -6.34 -12.10
CA ASN A 99 -14.21 -7.27 -13.14
C ASN A 99 -13.05 -8.19 -12.72
N GLY A 100 -13.13 -8.79 -11.53
CA GLY A 100 -12.08 -9.65 -10.97
C GLY A 100 -10.90 -8.91 -10.32
N HIS A 101 -10.75 -7.59 -10.55
CA HIS A 101 -9.72 -6.77 -9.92
C HIS A 101 -10.17 -6.28 -8.56
N ARG A 102 -9.42 -6.64 -7.51
CA ARG A 102 -9.58 -6.05 -6.18
C ARG A 102 -8.83 -4.73 -6.11
N LEU A 103 -9.53 -3.70 -5.68
CA LEU A 103 -8.98 -2.37 -5.47
C LEU A 103 -9.16 -1.95 -4.01
N THR A 104 -8.07 -1.53 -3.38
CA THR A 104 -8.06 -1.04 -2.01
C THR A 104 -7.94 0.48 -2.00
N CYS A 105 -8.70 1.14 -1.13
CA CYS A 105 -8.65 2.59 -0.92
C CYS A 105 -7.69 2.88 0.24
N THR A 106 -6.59 3.56 -0.05
CA THR A 106 -5.48 3.84 0.88
C THR A 106 -5.55 5.24 1.50
N HIS A 107 -6.73 5.86 1.51
CA HIS A 107 -6.93 7.20 2.04
C HIS A 107 -7.27 7.19 3.54
N PRO A 108 -7.14 8.33 4.25
CA PRO A 108 -7.55 8.45 5.65
C PRO A 108 -9.00 7.99 5.87
N ASP A 109 -9.31 7.39 7.03
CA ASP A 109 -10.72 7.15 7.36
C ASP A 109 -11.39 8.48 7.70
N LEU A 110 -12.32 8.92 6.85
CA LEU A 110 -13.06 10.15 7.16
C LEU A 110 -14.21 9.90 8.15
N HIS A 111 -14.49 8.65 8.52
CA HIS A 111 -15.61 8.23 9.40
C HIS A 111 -17.01 8.68 8.97
N ARG A 112 -17.12 9.25 7.77
CA ARG A 112 -18.35 9.73 7.16
C ARG A 112 -18.34 9.39 5.66
N PRO A 113 -19.50 9.48 4.99
CA PRO A 113 -19.55 9.42 3.54
C PRO A 113 -18.62 10.48 2.90
N LEU A 114 -17.85 10.08 1.88
CA LEU A 114 -16.99 10.98 1.12
C LEU A 114 -17.78 11.63 -0.01
N THR A 115 -17.54 12.91 -0.27
CA THR A 115 -18.06 13.63 -1.45
C THR A 115 -17.30 13.26 -2.73
N ALA A 116 -17.83 13.64 -3.90
CA ALA A 116 -17.13 13.46 -5.18
C ALA A 116 -15.77 14.18 -5.23
N GLU A 117 -15.69 15.35 -4.59
CA GLU A 117 -14.46 16.13 -4.44
C GLU A 117 -13.41 15.35 -3.65
N GLU A 118 -13.77 14.88 -2.45
CA GLU A 118 -12.87 14.11 -1.58
C GLU A 118 -12.47 12.79 -2.23
N ALA A 119 -13.39 12.16 -2.98
CA ALA A 119 -13.10 10.96 -3.75
C ALA A 119 -12.06 11.19 -4.85
N LEU A 120 -12.05 12.36 -5.50
CA LEU A 120 -11.00 12.73 -6.47
C LEU A 120 -9.68 13.09 -5.78
N THR A 121 -9.74 13.87 -4.70
CA THR A 121 -8.58 14.23 -3.86
C THR A 121 -7.81 12.99 -3.42
N HIS A 122 -8.53 12.02 -2.87
CA HIS A 122 -7.98 10.80 -2.29
C HIS A 122 -7.98 9.60 -3.25
N SER A 123 -8.43 9.78 -4.49
CA SER A 123 -8.51 8.72 -5.50
C SER A 123 -9.32 7.48 -5.04
N CYS A 124 -10.44 7.68 -4.34
CA CYS A 124 -11.27 6.62 -3.76
C CYS A 124 -11.83 5.66 -4.83
N ASN A 125 -11.46 4.38 -4.77
CA ASN A 125 -11.94 3.35 -5.69
C ASN A 125 -13.42 3.00 -5.43
N VAL A 126 -13.83 2.88 -4.16
CA VAL A 126 -15.21 2.53 -3.79
C VAL A 126 -16.19 3.57 -4.32
N TYR A 127 -15.93 4.87 -4.09
CA TYR A 127 -16.81 5.94 -4.56
C TYR A 127 -17.01 5.87 -6.07
N VAL A 128 -15.92 5.81 -6.84
CA VAL A 128 -16.00 5.81 -8.32
C VAL A 128 -16.64 4.52 -8.83
N ALA A 129 -16.30 3.37 -8.27
CA ALA A 129 -16.92 2.09 -8.65
C ALA A 129 -18.44 2.10 -8.41
N THR A 130 -18.88 2.61 -7.26
CA THR A 130 -20.29 2.73 -6.89
C THR A 130 -21.02 3.71 -7.80
N VAL A 131 -20.39 4.83 -8.16
CA VAL A 131 -20.95 5.78 -9.11
C VAL A 131 -20.99 5.21 -10.54
N ALA A 132 -19.94 4.54 -10.97
CA ALA A 132 -19.81 3.99 -12.32
C ALA A 132 -20.74 2.78 -12.56
N ALA A 133 -21.09 2.02 -11.53
CA ALA A 133 -22.11 0.96 -11.60
C ALA A 133 -23.47 1.49 -12.10
N ARG A 134 -23.66 2.80 -11.97
CA ARG A 134 -24.90 3.52 -12.17
C ARG A 134 -24.87 4.44 -13.38
N LEU A 135 -23.72 4.51 -14.06
CA LEU A 135 -23.44 5.44 -15.13
C LEU A 135 -23.82 4.82 -16.48
N PRO A 136 -24.73 5.44 -17.26
CA PRO A 136 -25.01 4.97 -18.61
C PRO A 136 -23.76 5.05 -19.48
N ARG A 137 -23.49 4.00 -20.27
CA ARG A 137 -22.36 3.95 -21.21
C ARG A 137 -22.31 5.19 -22.12
N ALA A 138 -23.46 5.54 -22.69
CA ALA A 138 -23.62 6.72 -23.55
C ALA A 138 -23.27 8.04 -22.84
N SER A 139 -23.48 8.15 -21.54
CA SER A 139 -23.08 9.34 -20.78
C SER A 139 -21.57 9.41 -20.59
N LEU A 140 -20.92 8.27 -20.31
CA LEU A 140 -19.46 8.20 -20.23
C LEU A 140 -18.82 8.50 -21.60
N ASP A 141 -19.37 7.95 -22.68
CA ASP A 141 -18.90 8.20 -24.05
C ASP A 141 -19.09 9.66 -24.49
N ARG A 142 -20.22 10.30 -24.12
CA ARG A 142 -20.42 11.73 -24.39
C ARG A 142 -19.35 12.58 -23.70
N VAL A 143 -18.99 12.28 -22.45
CA VAL A 143 -17.94 13.02 -21.75
C VAL A 143 -16.56 12.75 -22.36
N LEU A 144 -16.23 11.50 -22.68
CA LEU A 144 -14.99 11.17 -23.40
C LEU A 144 -14.89 11.92 -24.73
N ALA A 145 -15.95 11.89 -25.54
CA ALA A 145 -16.01 12.61 -26.81
C ALA A 145 -15.87 14.13 -26.61
N SER A 146 -16.52 14.71 -25.60
CA SER A 146 -16.40 16.14 -25.28
C SER A 146 -14.98 16.55 -24.90
N LEU A 147 -14.15 15.59 -24.47
CA LEU A 147 -12.74 15.74 -24.13
C LEU A 147 -11.78 15.34 -25.26
N ASN A 148 -12.30 14.95 -26.42
CA ASN A 148 -11.54 14.40 -27.55
C ASN A 148 -10.75 13.13 -27.15
N LEU A 149 -11.30 12.34 -26.23
CA LEU A 149 -10.76 11.05 -25.84
C LEU A 149 -11.46 9.91 -26.60
N PRO A 150 -10.78 8.78 -26.86
CA PRO A 150 -11.40 7.65 -27.53
C PRO A 150 -12.56 7.08 -26.69
N VAL A 151 -13.64 6.70 -27.36
CA VAL A 151 -14.78 6.01 -26.72
C VAL A 151 -14.36 4.60 -26.30
N SER A 152 -14.98 4.08 -25.24
CA SER A 152 -14.43 2.93 -24.49
C SER A 152 -14.77 1.54 -25.07
N GLY A 153 -15.41 1.49 -26.25
CA GLY A 153 -15.81 0.24 -26.89
C GLY A 153 -16.76 -0.59 -26.01
N THR A 154 -16.51 -1.89 -25.91
CA THR A 154 -17.33 -2.87 -25.16
C THR A 154 -16.88 -3.08 -23.71
N ALA A 155 -15.84 -2.39 -23.24
CA ALA A 155 -15.30 -2.59 -21.88
C ALA A 155 -16.34 -2.22 -20.80
N PRO A 156 -16.39 -2.94 -19.66
CA PRO A 156 -17.34 -2.63 -18.59
C PRO A 156 -17.18 -1.21 -18.05
N VAL A 157 -18.28 -0.47 -17.90
CA VAL A 157 -18.28 0.95 -17.47
C VAL A 157 -17.48 1.17 -16.17
N GLN A 158 -17.60 0.27 -15.19
CA GLN A 158 -16.86 0.37 -13.94
C GLN A 158 -15.35 0.18 -14.13
N ALA A 159 -14.94 -0.76 -14.99
CA ALA A 159 -13.53 -1.00 -15.29
C ALA A 159 -12.92 0.21 -16.01
N VAL A 160 -13.66 0.79 -16.97
CA VAL A 160 -13.29 2.03 -17.65
C VAL A 160 -13.20 3.18 -16.65
N ALA A 161 -14.20 3.39 -15.80
CA ALA A 161 -14.22 4.49 -14.84
C ALA A 161 -13.04 4.49 -13.86
N LEU A 162 -12.53 3.30 -13.53
CA LEU A 162 -11.36 3.11 -12.68
C LEU A 162 -10.04 3.09 -13.46
N GLY A 163 -10.12 3.09 -14.79
CA GLY A 163 -8.99 3.04 -15.72
C GLY A 163 -8.28 1.68 -15.74
N LEU A 164 -8.99 0.61 -15.38
CA LEU A 164 -8.50 -0.78 -15.44
C LEU A 164 -8.54 -1.34 -16.86
N GLU A 165 -9.52 -0.91 -17.64
CA GLU A 165 -9.75 -1.31 -19.03
C GLU A 165 -10.24 -0.11 -19.84
N GLY A 166 -10.32 -0.26 -21.17
CA GLY A 166 -10.90 0.74 -22.06
C GLY A 166 -9.85 1.47 -22.91
N PRO A 167 -10.09 2.75 -23.24
CA PRO A 167 -9.32 3.46 -24.24
C PRO A 167 -7.91 3.73 -23.71
N HIS A 168 -6.92 3.38 -24.51
CA HIS A 168 -5.56 3.83 -24.27
C HIS A 168 -5.47 5.29 -24.71
N VAL A 169 -4.94 6.14 -23.85
CA VAL A 169 -4.87 7.59 -24.04
C VAL A 169 -3.42 8.02 -23.96
N VAL A 170 -3.02 8.89 -24.87
CA VAL A 170 -1.71 9.53 -24.83
C VAL A 170 -1.67 10.52 -23.64
N PRO A 171 -0.68 10.44 -22.73
CA PRO A 171 -0.57 11.35 -21.59
C PRO A 171 -0.71 12.84 -21.92
N ALA A 172 -0.22 13.31 -23.07
CA ALA A 172 -0.40 14.69 -23.53
C ALA A 172 -1.88 15.08 -23.71
N ALA A 173 -2.74 14.16 -24.18
CA ALA A 173 -4.17 14.41 -24.29
C ALA A 173 -4.83 14.57 -22.90
N LEU A 174 -4.33 13.87 -21.87
CA LEU A 174 -4.81 14.01 -20.50
C LEU A 174 -4.40 15.36 -19.87
N VAL A 175 -3.28 15.96 -20.29
CA VAL A 175 -2.94 17.35 -19.92
C VAL A 175 -4.01 18.31 -20.42
N ASN A 176 -4.46 18.13 -21.67
CA ASN A 176 -5.52 18.96 -22.25
C ASN A 176 -6.85 18.80 -21.50
N VAL A 177 -7.17 17.60 -20.99
CA VAL A 177 -8.33 17.37 -20.13
C VAL A 177 -8.27 18.27 -18.89
N VAL A 178 -7.13 18.25 -18.18
CA VAL A 178 -6.96 19.06 -16.97
C VAL A 178 -6.93 20.56 -17.30
N ALA A 179 -6.30 20.96 -18.39
CA ALA A 179 -6.25 22.35 -18.86
C ALA A 179 -7.64 22.92 -19.16
N ARG A 180 -8.51 22.15 -19.83
CA ARG A 180 -9.88 22.58 -20.13
C ARG A 180 -10.73 22.72 -18.87
N ILE A 181 -10.57 21.81 -17.90
CA ILE A 181 -11.21 21.95 -16.58
C ILE A 181 -10.71 23.21 -15.87
N ALA A 182 -9.42 23.51 -15.95
CA ALA A 182 -8.80 24.69 -15.35
C ALA A 182 -9.15 26.02 -16.05
N GLY A 183 -9.78 25.97 -17.24
CA GLY A 183 -10.11 27.15 -18.05
C GLY A 183 -8.98 27.64 -18.96
N GLY A 184 -7.93 26.83 -19.17
CA GLY A 184 -6.79 27.14 -20.04
C GLY A 184 -6.90 26.60 -21.47
N GLY A 185 -8.10 26.35 -21.96
CA GLY A 185 -8.34 25.82 -23.30
C GLY A 185 -9.81 25.94 -23.70
N PRO A 186 -10.23 25.32 -24.83
CA PRO A 186 -11.62 25.37 -25.27
C PRO A 186 -12.57 24.89 -24.18
N ALA A 187 -13.63 25.65 -23.94
CA ALA A 187 -14.61 25.31 -22.92
C ALA A 187 -15.17 23.90 -23.14
N VAL A 188 -15.35 23.16 -22.05
CA VAL A 188 -16.15 21.94 -22.04
C VAL A 188 -17.62 22.33 -21.84
N PRO A 189 -18.57 21.69 -22.54
CA PRO A 189 -19.99 22.03 -22.42
C PRO A 189 -20.60 21.37 -21.17
N TRP A 190 -20.00 21.61 -20.01
CA TRP A 190 -20.43 21.03 -18.73
C TRP A 190 -20.98 22.10 -17.80
N ARG A 191 -21.84 21.70 -16.88
CA ARG A 191 -22.41 22.63 -15.90
C ARG A 191 -21.32 23.22 -14.99
N PRO A 192 -21.44 24.51 -14.57
CA PRO A 192 -20.48 25.14 -13.67
C PRO A 192 -20.23 24.33 -12.38
N ALA A 193 -21.30 23.77 -11.80
CA ALA A 193 -21.20 22.95 -10.59
C ALA A 193 -20.33 21.68 -10.78
N THR A 194 -20.31 21.10 -11.98
CA THR A 194 -19.45 19.96 -12.32
C THR A 194 -17.99 20.40 -12.39
N ILE A 195 -17.71 21.51 -13.08
CA ILE A 195 -16.36 22.07 -13.17
C ILE A 195 -15.82 22.42 -11.78
N ASP A 196 -16.65 22.99 -10.92
CA ASP A 196 -16.26 23.36 -9.56
C ASP A 196 -15.86 22.15 -8.71
N VAL A 197 -16.63 21.05 -8.76
CA VAL A 197 -16.29 19.80 -8.06
C VAL A 197 -14.96 19.23 -8.57
N LEU A 198 -14.77 19.20 -9.89
CA LEU A 198 -13.54 18.68 -10.48
C LEU A 198 -12.33 19.54 -10.11
N ARG A 199 -12.44 20.88 -10.19
CA ARG A 199 -11.37 21.82 -9.81
C ARG A 199 -10.97 21.65 -8.36
N ARG A 200 -11.93 21.61 -7.43
CA ARG A 200 -11.62 21.42 -6.01
C ARG A 200 -11.00 20.05 -5.74
N GLY A 201 -11.49 18.99 -6.37
CA GLY A 201 -10.93 17.64 -6.22
C GLY A 201 -9.50 17.52 -6.77
N LEU A 202 -9.21 18.13 -7.93
CA LEU A 202 -7.88 18.14 -8.54
C LEU A 202 -6.89 19.03 -7.77
N ARG A 203 -7.37 20.15 -7.22
CA ARG A 203 -6.57 20.99 -6.31
C ARG A 203 -6.26 20.24 -5.03
N GLY A 204 -7.28 19.62 -4.41
CA GLY A 204 -7.13 18.79 -3.22
C GLY A 204 -6.15 17.64 -3.45
N ALA A 205 -6.19 17.01 -4.62
CA ALA A 205 -5.21 15.99 -5.00
C ALA A 205 -3.78 16.55 -4.99
N ALA A 206 -3.55 17.76 -5.51
CA ALA A 206 -2.24 18.41 -5.54
C ALA A 206 -1.76 18.94 -4.18
N THR A 207 -2.66 19.24 -3.24
CA THR A 207 -2.31 19.85 -1.93
C THR A 207 -2.28 18.86 -0.77
N ALA A 208 -3.23 17.93 -0.70
CA ALA A 208 -3.42 17.04 0.45
C ALA A 208 -3.70 15.58 0.05
N GLY A 209 -3.78 15.30 -1.25
CA GLY A 209 -4.15 14.00 -1.78
C GLY A 209 -3.01 13.30 -2.53
N THR A 210 -3.39 12.53 -3.54
CA THR A 210 -2.45 11.64 -4.25
C THR A 210 -1.33 12.35 -5.01
N ALA A 211 -1.38 13.66 -5.20
CA ALA A 211 -0.32 14.48 -5.79
C ALA A 211 0.23 15.55 -4.83
N ALA A 212 0.07 15.37 -3.50
CA ALA A 212 0.45 16.34 -2.46
C ALA A 212 1.91 16.81 -2.51
N ALA A 213 2.79 16.06 -3.19
CA ALA A 213 4.16 16.48 -3.43
C ALA A 213 4.26 17.83 -4.19
N LEU A 214 3.28 18.15 -5.05
CA LEU A 214 3.17 19.44 -5.74
C LEU A 214 2.84 20.59 -4.78
N GLY A 215 1.99 20.38 -3.78
CA GLY A 215 1.69 21.39 -2.76
C GLY A 215 2.84 21.55 -1.77
N ALA A 216 3.43 20.43 -1.31
CA ALA A 216 4.64 20.45 -0.48
C ALA A 216 5.82 21.13 -1.22
N ALA A 217 5.78 21.02 -2.55
CA ALA A 217 6.30 21.88 -3.61
C ALA A 217 6.41 23.40 -3.45
N GLY A 218 5.38 24.01 -2.87
CA GLY A 218 5.01 25.38 -3.19
C GLY A 218 4.49 25.55 -4.63
N ILE A 219 4.13 24.48 -5.34
CA ILE A 219 3.60 24.55 -6.72
C ILE A 219 2.07 24.57 -6.65
N ASP A 220 1.48 25.70 -7.05
CA ASP A 220 0.04 25.78 -7.26
C ASP A 220 -0.35 25.02 -8.53
N ALA A 221 -1.17 23.97 -8.39
CA ALA A 221 -1.51 23.09 -9.50
C ALA A 221 -2.90 22.45 -9.36
N LEU A 222 -3.49 22.09 -10.50
CA LEU A 222 -4.52 21.05 -10.58
C LEU A 222 -3.86 19.80 -11.12
N ALA A 223 -3.95 18.68 -10.40
CA ALA A 223 -3.28 17.46 -10.82
C ALA A 223 -4.06 16.20 -10.46
N LYS A 224 -3.80 15.12 -11.21
CA LYS A 224 -4.28 13.79 -10.88
C LYS A 224 -3.22 12.75 -11.17
N THR A 225 -3.16 11.76 -10.28
CA THR A 225 -2.32 10.58 -10.45
C THR A 225 -3.09 9.37 -10.96
N GLY A 226 -2.38 8.53 -11.68
CA GLY A 226 -2.80 7.22 -12.17
C GLY A 226 -1.73 6.16 -11.87
N THR A 227 -2.17 4.92 -11.70
CA THR A 227 -1.30 3.74 -11.61
C THR A 227 -1.93 2.67 -12.49
N VAL A 228 -1.15 2.04 -13.37
CA VAL A 228 -1.61 1.01 -14.29
C VAL A 228 -0.60 -0.11 -14.38
N ASP A 229 -1.06 -1.36 -14.33
CA ASP A 229 -0.25 -2.53 -14.66
C ASP A 229 -0.18 -2.73 -16.19
N ALA A 230 0.97 -2.44 -16.79
CA ALA A 230 1.25 -2.71 -18.20
C ALA A 230 2.14 -3.95 -18.31
N GLY A 231 1.56 -5.11 -18.61
CA GLY A 231 2.32 -6.36 -18.80
C GLY A 231 3.09 -6.84 -17.57
N GLY A 232 2.57 -6.58 -16.35
CA GLY A 232 3.21 -6.96 -15.09
C GLY A 232 4.17 -5.93 -14.48
N VAL A 233 4.31 -4.76 -15.13
CA VAL A 233 5.05 -3.60 -14.61
C VAL A 233 4.07 -2.46 -14.35
N SER A 234 3.97 -2.04 -13.09
CA SER A 234 3.16 -0.86 -12.71
C SER A 234 3.80 0.40 -13.29
N GLN A 235 2.99 1.24 -13.93
CA GLN A 235 3.37 2.54 -14.46
C GLN A 235 2.63 3.63 -13.69
N GLY A 236 3.41 4.51 -13.08
CA GLY A 236 2.94 5.68 -12.36
C GLY A 236 2.76 6.84 -13.32
N LEU A 237 1.60 7.48 -13.32
CA LEU A 237 1.30 8.63 -14.15
C LEU A 237 0.89 9.79 -13.26
N VAL A 238 1.40 10.98 -13.56
CA VAL A 238 0.81 12.24 -13.09
C VAL A 238 0.55 13.13 -14.29
N VAL A 239 -0.61 13.77 -14.29
CA VAL A 239 -0.97 14.80 -15.26
C VAL A 239 -1.52 16.00 -14.51
N GLY A 240 -1.22 17.20 -15.00
CA GLY A 240 -1.71 18.40 -14.36
C GLY A 240 -1.36 19.68 -15.10
N VAL A 241 -1.79 20.79 -14.52
CA VAL A 241 -1.50 22.14 -15.00
C VAL A 241 -1.09 23.04 -13.84
N SER A 242 -0.33 24.08 -14.16
CA SER A 242 0.12 25.09 -13.21
C SER A 242 0.19 26.47 -13.89
N PRO A 243 -0.21 27.56 -13.21
CA PRO A 243 -0.89 27.61 -11.91
C PRO A 243 -2.27 26.93 -11.91
N SER A 244 -2.90 26.74 -10.75
CA SER A 244 -4.21 26.07 -10.67
C SER A 244 -5.35 26.94 -11.22
N GLN A 245 -5.13 28.25 -11.30
CA GLN A 245 -5.98 29.23 -11.95
C GLN A 245 -5.23 29.85 -13.13
N HIS A 246 -5.92 30.05 -14.25
CA HIS A 246 -5.31 30.60 -15.48
C HIS A 246 -4.01 29.88 -15.86
N PRO A 247 -4.05 28.56 -16.10
CA PRO A 247 -2.84 27.77 -16.25
C PRO A 247 -2.08 28.19 -17.51
N THR A 248 -0.77 28.38 -17.37
CA THR A 248 0.14 28.66 -18.49
C THR A 248 0.97 27.44 -18.87
N ARG A 249 1.11 26.47 -17.96
CA ARG A 249 1.90 25.26 -18.17
C ARG A 249 1.09 24.01 -17.94
N GLY A 250 1.26 23.04 -18.83
CA GLY A 250 0.73 21.69 -18.71
C GLY A 250 1.86 20.69 -18.52
N PHE A 251 1.66 19.65 -17.72
CA PHE A 251 2.67 18.63 -17.48
C PHE A 251 2.08 17.22 -17.46
N ALA A 252 2.83 16.28 -18.02
CA ALA A 252 2.61 14.85 -17.88
C ALA A 252 3.95 14.17 -17.56
N LEU A 253 3.93 13.23 -16.64
CA LEU A 253 5.11 12.44 -16.31
C LEU A 253 4.69 10.98 -16.05
N LEU A 254 5.39 10.07 -16.71
CA LEU A 254 5.22 8.62 -16.60
C LEU A 254 6.48 8.00 -15.99
N VAL A 255 6.30 7.16 -14.97
CA VAL A 255 7.33 6.46 -14.22
C VAL A 255 7.11 4.97 -14.40
N SER A 256 8.03 4.29 -15.09
CA SER A 256 7.97 2.83 -15.22
C SER A 256 8.40 2.16 -13.92
N GLY A 257 7.63 1.19 -13.43
CA GLY A 257 7.86 0.51 -12.16
C GLY A 257 7.40 1.28 -10.91
N GLY A 258 6.64 2.36 -11.09
CA GLY A 258 6.19 3.24 -10.00
C GLY A 258 4.67 3.35 -9.86
N ALA A 259 4.20 4.02 -8.80
CA ALA A 259 2.82 4.49 -8.60
C ALA A 259 2.67 5.95 -9.05
N GLY A 260 1.45 6.46 -9.15
CA GLY A 260 1.26 7.84 -9.57
C GLY A 260 1.79 8.91 -8.58
N MET A 261 1.97 8.58 -7.29
CA MET A 261 2.56 9.50 -6.29
C MET A 261 4.02 9.81 -6.59
N ASP A 262 4.74 8.81 -7.09
CA ASP A 262 6.09 8.82 -7.61
C ASP A 262 6.25 9.89 -8.67
N ALA A 263 5.33 9.83 -9.63
CA ALA A 263 5.33 10.71 -10.77
C ALA A 263 5.08 12.15 -10.30
N ALA A 264 4.20 12.34 -9.31
CA ALA A 264 3.93 13.64 -8.70
C ALA A 264 5.15 14.23 -7.96
N ALA A 265 5.92 13.41 -7.24
CA ALA A 265 7.14 13.86 -6.57
C ALA A 265 8.23 14.27 -7.57
N LEU A 266 8.42 13.48 -8.63
CA LEU A 266 9.43 13.77 -9.65
C LEU A 266 9.08 14.99 -10.51
N VAL A 267 7.80 15.19 -10.84
CA VAL A 267 7.41 16.39 -11.58
C VAL A 267 7.52 17.64 -10.70
N ALA A 268 7.23 17.54 -9.41
CA ALA A 268 7.40 18.63 -8.44
C ALA A 268 8.86 19.11 -8.35
N GLU A 269 9.81 18.17 -8.27
CA GLU A 269 11.25 18.48 -8.29
C GLU A 269 11.65 19.24 -9.57
N ARG A 270 11.18 18.76 -10.73
CA ARG A 270 11.51 19.35 -12.04
C ARG A 270 10.93 20.73 -12.24
N LEU A 271 9.70 20.95 -11.77
CA LEU A 271 9.06 22.26 -11.84
C LEU A 271 9.74 23.25 -10.88
N ARG A 272 10.16 22.81 -9.68
CA ARG A 272 10.94 23.64 -8.73
C ARG A 272 12.30 24.08 -9.25
N ALA A 273 13.05 23.18 -9.89
CA ALA A 273 14.40 23.46 -10.41
C ALA A 273 14.43 24.57 -11.48
N ARG A 274 13.26 25.02 -11.97
CA ARG A 274 13.11 26.11 -12.94
C ARG A 274 12.47 27.38 -12.37
N VAL A 275 12.11 27.41 -11.08
CA VAL A 275 11.47 28.56 -10.40
C VAL A 275 12.50 29.43 -9.67
N THR A 276 13.76 29.00 -9.55
CA THR A 276 14.82 29.72 -8.81
C THR A 276 15.40 30.96 -9.51
N THR A 277 14.64 31.65 -10.37
CA THR A 277 15.06 32.94 -10.96
C THR A 277 14.20 34.15 -10.60
N GLU A 278 13.18 34.05 -9.75
CA GLU A 278 12.44 35.25 -9.28
C GLU A 278 12.04 35.16 -7.80
N ASN A 279 12.72 35.98 -7.00
CA ASN A 279 12.45 36.56 -5.67
C ASN A 279 11.58 35.82 -4.61
N PRO A 280 12.11 35.58 -3.38
CA PRO A 280 11.36 34.99 -2.27
C PRO A 280 10.77 36.06 -1.32
N SER A 281 9.47 36.00 -1.05
CA SER A 281 8.93 36.58 0.20
C SER A 281 7.71 35.84 0.76
N SER A 282 7.94 35.30 1.96
CA SER A 282 6.97 35.04 3.05
C SER A 282 6.24 33.69 3.10
N PRO A 283 5.80 33.23 4.29
CA PRO A 283 6.68 32.63 5.30
C PRO A 283 6.28 31.18 5.65
N ALA A 284 7.25 30.47 6.21
CA ALA A 284 7.12 29.11 6.70
C ALA A 284 6.09 28.97 7.84
N HIS A 285 5.11 28.08 7.67
CA HIS A 285 4.51 27.39 8.82
C HIS A 285 5.38 26.19 9.17
N ALA A 286 6.12 26.34 10.27
CA ALA A 286 6.88 25.29 10.91
C ALA A 286 5.95 24.16 11.38
N LEU A 287 6.21 22.94 10.92
CA LEU A 287 5.85 21.71 11.64
C LEU A 287 7.16 20.98 11.94
N GLY A 288 7.38 20.79 13.24
CA GLY A 288 8.64 20.40 13.84
C GLY A 288 9.22 19.09 13.32
N ARG A 289 10.55 19.07 13.29
CA ARG A 289 11.37 17.85 13.23
C ARG A 289 11.04 16.98 14.44
N ASP A 290 10.96 15.66 14.26
CA ASP A 290 11.28 14.80 15.39
C ASP A 290 11.90 13.46 15.01
N VAL A 291 12.85 13.07 15.85
CA VAL A 291 13.75 11.92 15.76
C VAL A 291 13.04 10.69 16.34
N ARG A 292 13.13 9.54 15.66
CA ARG A 292 12.51 8.28 16.11
C ARG A 292 13.16 7.80 17.41
N THR A 293 12.39 7.71 18.49
CA THR A 293 12.83 7.10 19.75
C THR A 293 12.47 5.60 19.76
N PRO A 294 13.44 4.67 19.91
CA PRO A 294 13.15 3.23 19.97
C PRO A 294 12.17 2.88 21.10
N GLY A 295 11.18 2.02 20.81
CA GLY A 295 10.20 1.55 21.80
C GLY A 295 8.99 2.47 22.03
N ARG A 296 8.85 3.55 21.25
CA ARG A 296 7.69 4.45 21.26
C ARG A 296 6.87 4.33 19.97
N VAL A 297 5.56 4.55 20.08
CA VAL A 297 4.61 4.58 18.97
C VAL A 297 3.94 5.93 18.91
N ARG A 298 3.78 6.47 17.71
CA ARG A 298 2.97 7.67 17.44
C ARG A 298 1.56 7.23 17.11
N VAL A 299 0.59 7.68 17.90
CA VAL A 299 -0.80 7.27 17.75
C VAL A 299 -1.66 8.47 17.39
N GLY A 300 -2.36 8.38 16.26
CA GLY A 300 -3.38 9.35 15.87
C GLY A 300 -4.65 9.13 16.70
N VAL A 301 -4.99 10.08 17.56
CA VAL A 301 -6.21 10.08 18.38
C VAL A 301 -7.27 10.94 17.70
N MET A 302 -8.37 10.33 17.29
CA MET A 302 -9.46 11.01 16.59
C MET A 302 -10.14 12.04 17.50
N GLN A 303 -10.14 13.29 17.07
CA GLN A 303 -10.81 14.40 17.76
C GLN A 303 -12.26 14.55 17.32
N ARG A 304 -13.07 15.25 18.10
CA ARG A 304 -14.51 15.45 17.82
C ARG A 304 -14.77 16.18 16.50
N ASP A 305 -13.88 17.08 16.13
CA ASP A 305 -13.85 17.83 14.89
C ASP A 305 -13.15 17.09 13.73
N GLN A 306 -12.99 15.76 13.86
CA GLN A 306 -12.62 14.85 12.78
C GLN A 306 -11.17 15.01 12.24
N HIS A 307 -10.25 15.50 13.07
CA HIS A 307 -8.81 15.44 12.80
C HIS A 307 -8.10 14.51 13.78
N TYR A 308 -6.92 14.02 13.40
CA TYR A 308 -6.07 13.22 14.29
C TYR A 308 -5.13 14.13 15.09
N ALA A 309 -5.17 14.02 16.42
CA ALA A 309 -4.12 14.53 17.29
C ALA A 309 -3.07 13.43 17.50
N VAL A 310 -1.83 13.67 17.08
CA VAL A 310 -0.75 12.67 17.22
C VAL A 310 -0.19 12.71 18.64
N ARG A 311 -0.23 11.57 19.33
CA ARG A 311 0.37 11.37 20.66
C ARG A 311 1.47 10.34 20.58
N GLU A 312 2.65 10.68 21.07
CA GLU A 312 3.74 9.71 21.21
C GLU A 312 3.74 9.08 22.60
N MET A 313 3.81 7.75 22.67
CA MET A 313 3.83 7.00 23.93
C MET A 313 4.65 5.72 23.82
N SER A 314 5.02 5.12 24.95
CA SER A 314 5.65 3.80 24.93
C SER A 314 4.68 2.74 24.38
N VAL A 315 5.20 1.68 23.78
CA VAL A 315 4.37 0.55 23.34
C VAL A 315 3.55 -0.02 24.50
N ASP A 316 4.13 -0.11 25.70
CA ASP A 316 3.44 -0.66 26.88
C ASP A 316 2.35 0.26 27.44
N ASP A 317 2.52 1.59 27.36
CA ASP A 317 1.46 2.55 27.70
C ASP A 317 0.30 2.52 26.69
N TYR A 318 0.63 2.31 25.42
CA TYR A 318 -0.35 2.10 24.37
C TYR A 318 -1.13 0.80 24.62
N VAL A 319 -0.43 -0.31 24.86
CA VAL A 319 -1.04 -1.62 25.16
C VAL A 319 -1.93 -1.56 26.40
N ALA A 320 -1.51 -0.87 27.47
CA ALA A 320 -2.34 -0.68 28.66
C ALA A 320 -3.65 0.06 28.34
N GLN A 321 -3.60 1.07 27.47
CA GLN A 321 -4.79 1.80 27.02
C GLN A 321 -5.68 0.97 26.09
N VAL A 322 -5.08 0.10 25.27
CA VAL A 322 -5.83 -0.84 24.40
C VAL A 322 -6.57 -1.89 25.23
N ILE A 323 -5.91 -2.51 26.22
CA ILE A 323 -6.56 -3.48 27.11
C ILE A 323 -7.75 -2.85 27.84
N ALA A 324 -7.62 -1.58 28.28
CA ALA A 324 -8.72 -0.83 28.87
C ALA A 324 -9.84 -0.52 27.85
N GLY A 325 -9.50 -0.32 26.58
CA GLY A 325 -10.43 -0.11 25.47
C GLY A 325 -11.31 -1.31 25.17
N GLU A 326 -10.77 -2.52 25.29
CA GLU A 326 -11.49 -3.79 25.07
C GLU A 326 -12.49 -4.12 26.20
N GLN A 327 -12.55 -3.32 27.27
CA GLN A 327 -13.47 -3.51 28.40
C GLN A 327 -13.39 -4.93 29.01
N ALA A 328 -12.18 -5.51 29.07
CA ALA A 328 -11.89 -6.81 29.69
C ALA A 328 -12.00 -6.80 31.22
N THR A 329 -12.88 -5.96 31.79
CA THR A 329 -13.10 -5.81 33.23
C THR A 329 -13.66 -7.11 33.80
N ALA A 330 -13.01 -7.64 34.85
CA ALA A 330 -13.26 -8.96 35.46
C ALA A 330 -12.71 -10.19 34.71
N SER A 331 -11.62 -10.02 33.94
CA SER A 331 -10.83 -11.14 33.40
C SER A 331 -9.69 -11.50 34.36
N GLY A 332 -9.40 -12.79 34.55
CA GLY A 332 -8.25 -13.24 35.35
C GLY A 332 -6.92 -12.79 34.73
N ASP A 333 -5.85 -12.74 35.54
CA ASP A 333 -4.55 -12.21 35.11
C ASP A 333 -4.03 -12.84 33.82
N ALA A 334 -4.17 -14.17 33.65
CA ALA A 334 -3.74 -14.88 32.45
C ALA A 334 -4.46 -14.42 31.16
N ALA A 335 -5.73 -14.03 31.25
CA ALA A 335 -6.49 -13.53 30.11
C ALA A 335 -6.07 -12.10 29.73
N LEU A 336 -5.85 -11.24 30.73
CA LEU A 336 -5.34 -9.89 30.51
C LEU A 336 -3.92 -9.92 29.93
N ASP A 337 -3.08 -10.84 30.40
CA ASP A 337 -1.72 -11.04 29.90
C ASP A 337 -1.72 -11.56 28.45
N ALA A 338 -2.56 -12.54 28.12
CA ALA A 338 -2.71 -13.01 26.74
C ALA A 338 -3.21 -11.91 25.79
N LEU A 339 -4.17 -11.08 26.24
CA LEU A 339 -4.66 -9.94 25.47
C LEU A 339 -3.55 -8.87 25.30
N ALA A 340 -2.76 -8.60 26.34
CA ALA A 340 -1.64 -7.66 26.28
C ALA A 340 -0.61 -8.08 25.22
N ILE A 341 -0.24 -9.36 25.20
CA ILE A 341 0.70 -9.94 24.23
C ILE A 341 0.12 -9.84 22.81
N ALA A 342 -1.15 -10.19 22.61
CA ALA A 342 -1.80 -10.06 21.30
C ALA A 342 -1.87 -8.61 20.82
N ALA A 343 -2.25 -7.68 21.70
CA ALA A 343 -2.33 -6.25 21.40
C ALA A 343 -0.95 -5.66 21.06
N ARG A 344 0.09 -6.03 21.81
CA ARG A 344 1.48 -5.63 21.54
C ARG A 344 1.97 -6.19 20.21
N THR A 345 1.66 -7.46 19.94
CA THR A 345 2.02 -8.10 18.68
C THR A 345 1.37 -7.36 17.50
N TYR A 346 0.08 -7.04 17.57
CA TYR A 346 -0.59 -6.24 16.56
C TYR A 346 0.11 -4.89 16.37
N ALA A 347 0.39 -4.18 17.46
CA ALA A 347 1.02 -2.87 17.42
C ALA A 347 2.37 -2.91 16.70
N LEU A 348 3.22 -3.87 17.08
CA LEU A 348 4.56 -4.06 16.51
C LEU A 348 4.50 -4.49 15.04
N ALA A 349 3.54 -5.34 14.67
CA ALA A 349 3.33 -5.80 13.29
C ALA A 349 2.74 -4.72 12.37
N ASN A 350 2.20 -3.63 12.92
CA ASN A 350 1.49 -2.58 12.17
C ASN A 350 2.10 -1.18 12.36
N ILE A 351 3.35 -1.07 12.83
CA ILE A 351 4.04 0.23 12.91
C ILE A 351 4.14 0.84 11.51
N GLY A 352 3.82 2.13 11.38
CA GLY A 352 3.82 2.85 10.11
C GLY A 352 2.56 2.66 9.25
N ARG A 353 1.52 1.98 9.76
CA ARG A 353 0.24 1.79 9.04
C ARG A 353 -0.43 3.08 8.61
N HIS A 354 -0.18 4.17 9.31
CA HIS A 354 -0.67 5.53 9.02
C HIS A 354 0.46 6.51 8.65
N ALA A 355 1.57 6.02 8.08
CA ALA A 355 2.74 6.85 7.80
C ALA A 355 2.41 8.05 6.89
N SER A 356 1.46 7.88 5.96
CA SER A 356 0.93 8.95 5.10
C SER A 356 0.16 10.04 5.86
N GLU A 357 -0.34 9.73 7.05
CA GLU A 357 -1.06 10.64 7.95
C GLU A 357 -0.15 11.16 9.09
N GLY A 358 1.12 10.77 9.11
CA GLY A 358 2.14 11.28 10.06
C GLY A 358 2.25 10.51 11.38
N PHE A 359 1.61 9.35 11.53
CA PHE A 359 1.64 8.53 12.74
C PHE A 359 1.68 7.02 12.44
N ASP A 360 1.83 6.17 13.46
CA ASP A 360 2.00 4.72 13.28
C ASP A 360 0.64 3.98 13.33
N LEU A 361 -0.17 4.23 14.37
CA LEU A 361 -1.44 3.55 14.66
C LEU A 361 -2.55 4.57 14.99
N CYS A 362 -3.83 4.21 14.91
CA CYS A 362 -4.95 5.05 15.37
C CYS A 362 -5.73 4.41 16.53
N ASP A 363 -6.52 5.22 17.24
CA ASP A 363 -7.30 4.81 18.41
C ASP A 363 -8.69 4.23 18.09
N LEU A 364 -8.86 3.71 16.88
CA LEU A 364 -10.15 3.28 16.33
C LEU A 364 -10.16 1.79 16.01
N THR A 365 -11.34 1.24 15.74
CA THR A 365 -11.55 -0.20 15.45
C THR A 365 -10.80 -0.73 14.23
N HIS A 366 -10.31 0.17 13.36
CA HIS A 366 -9.41 -0.18 12.25
C HIS A 366 -7.99 -0.56 12.72
N CYS A 367 -7.53 0.06 13.80
CA CYS A 367 -6.28 -0.23 14.49
C CYS A 367 -6.60 -0.88 15.83
N GLN A 368 -6.55 -0.13 16.94
CA GLN A 368 -6.96 -0.64 18.25
C GLN A 368 -7.60 0.48 19.06
N VAL A 369 -8.71 0.18 19.73
CA VAL A 369 -9.44 1.19 20.51
C VAL A 369 -8.69 1.47 21.81
N MET A 370 -8.44 2.74 22.10
CA MET A 370 -7.79 3.16 23.33
C MET A 370 -8.76 3.78 24.33
N ARG A 371 -8.60 3.44 25.61
CA ARG A 371 -9.22 4.15 26.74
C ARG A 371 -8.19 4.41 27.82
N LYS A 372 -8.51 5.29 28.78
CA LYS A 372 -7.63 5.56 29.92
C LYS A 372 -7.30 4.25 30.65
N ALA A 373 -6.00 3.95 30.76
CA ALA A 373 -5.53 2.72 31.38
C ALA A 373 -5.99 2.60 32.85
N THR A 374 -6.51 1.43 33.21
CA THR A 374 -6.88 1.02 34.58
C THR A 374 -5.70 0.36 35.29
N ALA A 375 -5.78 0.21 36.62
CA ALA A 375 -4.74 -0.50 37.40
C ALA A 375 -4.47 -1.92 36.87
N GLY A 376 -5.53 -2.69 36.59
CA GLY A 376 -5.41 -4.05 36.04
C GLY A 376 -4.78 -4.08 34.65
N SER A 377 -5.17 -3.15 33.75
CA SER A 377 -4.58 -3.08 32.40
C SER A 377 -3.09 -2.70 32.42
N ARG A 378 -2.68 -1.81 33.35
CA ARG A 378 -1.28 -1.45 33.54
C ARG A 378 -0.48 -2.63 34.09
N ALA A 379 -1.01 -3.33 35.09
CA ALA A 379 -0.37 -4.51 35.66
C ALA A 379 -0.14 -5.59 34.60
N ALA A 380 -1.15 -5.90 33.78
CA ALA A 380 -1.03 -6.89 32.69
C ALA A 380 -0.02 -6.46 31.61
N SER A 381 -0.04 -5.18 31.22
CA SER A 381 0.95 -4.64 30.28
C SER A 381 2.38 -4.77 30.82
N LEU A 382 2.59 -4.47 32.11
CA LEU A 382 3.89 -4.56 32.78
C LEU A 382 4.37 -6.02 32.98
N ARG A 383 3.49 -6.93 33.41
CA ARG A 383 3.83 -8.36 33.56
C ARG A 383 4.28 -8.99 32.25
N THR A 384 3.72 -8.52 31.14
CA THR A 384 4.02 -9.00 29.79
C THR A 384 4.91 -8.03 29.01
N ALA A 385 5.61 -7.11 29.69
CA ALA A 385 6.41 -6.09 29.04
C ALA A 385 7.38 -6.73 28.04
N GLY A 386 7.37 -6.23 26.81
CA GLY A 386 8.21 -6.75 25.73
C GLY A 386 7.83 -8.14 25.19
N GLN A 387 6.80 -8.80 25.69
CA GLN A 387 6.34 -10.10 25.18
C GLN A 387 5.43 -9.93 23.96
N TYR A 388 5.71 -10.67 22.89
CA TYR A 388 4.96 -10.69 21.63
C TYR A 388 4.97 -12.08 20.97
N LEU A 389 4.02 -12.34 20.09
CA LEU A 389 3.95 -13.56 19.30
C LEU A 389 4.73 -13.38 17.99
N ALA A 390 5.61 -14.32 17.69
CA ALA A 390 6.44 -14.28 16.50
C ALA A 390 6.00 -15.33 15.47
N ALA A 391 5.93 -14.90 14.21
CA ALA A 391 5.90 -15.79 13.06
C ALA A 391 7.31 -15.79 12.44
N GLY A 392 8.14 -16.75 12.88
CA GLY A 392 9.58 -16.74 12.64
C GLY A 392 10.29 -15.63 13.44
N ASN A 393 10.92 -14.67 12.75
CA ASN A 393 11.71 -13.61 13.41
C ASN A 393 11.00 -12.26 13.54
N HIS A 394 9.72 -12.17 13.18
CA HIS A 394 8.96 -10.91 13.21
C HIS A 394 7.70 -11.08 14.05
N PRO A 395 7.17 -9.99 14.61
CA PRO A 395 5.83 -9.97 15.16
C PRO A 395 4.83 -10.55 14.16
N ALA A 396 4.02 -11.51 14.59
CA ALA A 396 3.02 -12.15 13.75
C ALA A 396 1.86 -11.18 13.44
N SER A 397 1.28 -11.26 12.24
CA SER A 397 0.06 -10.53 11.93
C SER A 397 -1.13 -11.19 12.63
N VAL A 398 -1.41 -10.77 13.86
CA VAL A 398 -2.51 -11.30 14.69
C VAL A 398 -3.71 -10.35 14.72
N PHE A 399 -4.88 -10.89 15.02
CA PHE A 399 -6.10 -10.11 15.28
C PHE A 399 -6.77 -10.66 16.54
N TYR A 400 -7.59 -9.85 17.18
CA TYR A 400 -8.40 -10.29 18.32
C TYR A 400 -9.78 -9.67 18.25
N THR A 401 -10.75 -10.29 18.90
CA THR A 401 -12.17 -9.94 18.85
C THR A 401 -12.77 -10.00 20.24
N ALA A 402 -13.70 -9.10 20.56
CA ALA A 402 -14.35 -9.07 21.87
C ALA A 402 -15.02 -10.42 22.20
N SER A 403 -15.82 -10.96 21.27
CA SER A 403 -16.40 -12.29 21.39
C SER A 403 -16.54 -12.98 20.02
N CYS A 404 -16.01 -14.19 19.87
CA CYS A 404 -16.11 -14.96 18.64
C CYS A 404 -17.51 -15.57 18.44
N GLY A 405 -18.34 -15.64 19.49
CA GLY A 405 -19.67 -16.24 19.44
C GLY A 405 -19.66 -17.78 19.45
N GLY A 406 -18.58 -18.39 19.95
CA GLY A 406 -18.41 -19.84 20.06
C GLY A 406 -17.66 -20.50 18.89
N HIS A 407 -17.28 -19.74 17.86
CA HIS A 407 -16.47 -20.22 16.74
C HIS A 407 -15.62 -19.08 16.17
N THR A 408 -14.32 -19.30 16.04
CA THR A 408 -13.40 -18.33 15.42
C THR A 408 -13.51 -18.35 13.90
N GLU A 409 -13.05 -17.29 13.24
CA GLU A 409 -13.16 -17.12 11.80
C GLU A 409 -11.78 -16.92 11.14
N ARG A 410 -11.70 -17.28 9.86
CA ARG A 410 -10.55 -17.06 9.01
C ARG A 410 -10.47 -15.60 8.53
N PRO A 411 -9.26 -15.03 8.33
CA PRO A 411 -9.11 -13.68 7.80
C PRO A 411 -9.85 -13.44 6.49
N SER A 412 -9.76 -14.36 5.51
CA SER A 412 -10.35 -14.20 4.18
C SER A 412 -11.88 -14.10 4.17
N ALA A 413 -12.53 -14.67 5.19
CA ALA A 413 -13.97 -14.68 5.36
C ALA A 413 -14.52 -13.34 5.86
N VAL A 414 -13.71 -12.56 6.57
CA VAL A 414 -14.04 -11.21 7.05
C VAL A 414 -13.54 -10.16 6.06
N TRP A 415 -12.24 -10.24 5.73
CA TRP A 415 -11.57 -9.33 4.83
C TRP A 415 -11.28 -10.08 3.54
N ARG A 416 -12.14 -9.88 2.55
CA ARG A 416 -12.04 -10.56 1.25
C ARG A 416 -10.61 -10.34 0.71
N GLY A 417 -9.91 -11.40 0.32
CA GLY A 417 -8.52 -11.33 -0.19
C GLY A 417 -7.42 -11.34 0.87
N ALA A 418 -7.75 -11.30 2.16
CA ALA A 418 -6.78 -11.57 3.21
C ALA A 418 -6.28 -13.03 3.12
N GLU A 419 -5.00 -13.22 3.46
CA GLU A 419 -4.36 -14.53 3.48
C GLU A 419 -4.84 -15.34 4.69
N ASP A 420 -5.24 -16.59 4.44
CA ASP A 420 -5.58 -17.55 5.49
C ASP A 420 -4.30 -18.22 6.00
N VAL A 421 -3.68 -17.57 6.97
CA VAL A 421 -2.47 -18.07 7.64
C VAL A 421 -2.81 -19.22 8.60
N PRO A 422 -1.95 -20.26 8.73
CA PRO A 422 -2.25 -21.43 9.56
C PRO A 422 -2.48 -21.13 11.04
N TYR A 423 -1.90 -20.04 11.55
CA TYR A 423 -2.03 -19.60 12.94
C TYR A 423 -3.27 -18.73 13.21
N LEU A 424 -4.15 -18.52 12.22
CA LEU A 424 -5.48 -17.92 12.39
C LEU A 424 -6.59 -18.84 11.82
N PRO A 425 -6.73 -20.08 12.34
CA PRO A 425 -7.71 -21.01 11.81
C PRO A 425 -9.12 -20.67 12.30
N SER A 426 -10.12 -20.97 11.47
CA SER A 426 -11.52 -21.02 11.90
C SER A 426 -11.77 -22.35 12.61
N HIS A 427 -12.14 -22.30 13.89
CA HIS A 427 -12.40 -23.48 14.71
C HIS A 427 -13.39 -23.19 15.85
N ALA A 428 -14.04 -24.23 16.37
CA ALA A 428 -14.95 -24.12 17.50
C ALA A 428 -14.21 -23.64 18.76
N ASP A 429 -14.83 -22.73 19.52
CA ASP A 429 -14.30 -22.19 20.77
C ASP A 429 -15.26 -22.47 21.93
N PRO A 430 -15.19 -23.65 22.58
CA PRO A 430 -16.03 -24.00 23.72
C PRO A 430 -15.82 -23.09 24.93
N ALA A 431 -14.75 -22.30 24.98
CA ALA A 431 -14.56 -21.31 26.04
C ALA A 431 -15.41 -20.05 25.82
N CYS A 432 -15.84 -19.79 24.59
CA CYS A 432 -16.81 -18.73 24.27
C CYS A 432 -18.23 -19.27 24.07
N ALA A 433 -18.44 -20.58 24.18
CA ALA A 433 -19.76 -21.19 24.10
C ALA A 433 -20.65 -20.74 25.27
N GLY A 434 -21.92 -20.44 24.99
CA GLY A 434 -22.89 -20.01 26.01
C GLY A 434 -22.93 -18.50 26.29
N GLU A 435 -22.18 -17.68 25.55
CA GLU A 435 -22.33 -16.22 25.61
C GLU A 435 -23.77 -15.79 25.28
N PRO A 436 -24.34 -14.80 26.00
CA PRO A 436 -25.68 -14.31 25.74
C PRO A 436 -25.87 -13.86 24.30
N THR A 437 -27.05 -14.17 23.75
CA THR A 437 -27.49 -13.60 22.48
C THR A 437 -27.75 -12.11 22.65
N TRP A 438 -27.40 -11.34 21.64
CA TRP A 438 -27.85 -9.95 21.51
C TRP A 438 -29.03 -9.89 20.55
N GLN A 439 -29.94 -8.98 20.83
CA GLN A 439 -31.07 -8.66 19.96
C GLN A 439 -31.02 -7.20 19.57
N SER A 440 -31.41 -6.91 18.33
CA SER A 440 -31.52 -5.54 17.84
C SER A 440 -32.69 -5.43 16.89
N TYR A 441 -33.42 -4.33 16.99
CA TYR A 441 -34.47 -3.98 16.04
C TYR A 441 -34.02 -2.80 15.20
N VAL A 442 -34.07 -2.96 13.87
CA VAL A 442 -33.74 -1.91 12.91
C VAL A 442 -34.98 -1.59 12.08
N PRO A 443 -35.56 -0.38 12.21
CA PRO A 443 -36.65 0.05 11.34
C PRO A 443 -36.27 -0.03 9.86
N ALA A 444 -37.20 -0.39 8.98
CA ALA A 444 -36.90 -0.55 7.55
C ALA A 444 -36.34 0.74 6.91
N GLY A 445 -36.83 1.90 7.35
CA GLY A 445 -36.33 3.20 6.92
C GLY A 445 -34.89 3.47 7.37
N GLU A 446 -34.51 3.08 8.59
CA GLU A 446 -33.15 3.22 9.10
C GLU A 446 -32.16 2.35 8.35
N LEU A 447 -32.55 1.10 8.08
CA LEU A 447 -31.75 0.20 7.26
C LEU A 447 -31.59 0.75 5.83
N LEU A 448 -32.65 1.31 5.26
CA LEU A 448 -32.59 1.98 3.96
C LEU A 448 -31.62 3.17 3.99
N ARG A 449 -31.64 4.01 5.03
CA ARG A 449 -30.68 5.12 5.20
C ARG A 449 -29.23 4.62 5.24
N ALA A 450 -28.96 3.55 5.98
CA ALA A 450 -27.62 2.95 6.05
C ALA A 450 -27.16 2.41 4.68
N LEU A 451 -28.06 1.76 3.94
CA LEU A 451 -27.79 1.26 2.58
C LEU A 451 -27.58 2.42 1.59
N HIS A 452 -28.39 3.48 1.66
CA HIS A 452 -28.22 4.69 0.84
C HIS A 452 -26.87 5.35 1.07
N ALA A 453 -26.40 5.42 2.33
CA ALA A 453 -25.07 5.91 2.66
C ALA A 453 -23.96 5.05 2.01
N GLY A 454 -24.18 3.75 1.85
CA GLY A 454 -23.32 2.84 1.09
C GLY A 454 -23.47 2.92 -0.43
N GLY A 455 -24.36 3.79 -0.93
CA GLY A 455 -24.62 4.00 -2.36
C GLY A 455 -25.66 3.07 -2.98
N PHE A 456 -26.38 2.28 -2.17
CA PHE A 456 -27.52 1.50 -2.63
C PHE A 456 -28.69 2.42 -3.02
N ARG A 457 -29.51 1.97 -3.96
CA ARG A 457 -30.71 2.68 -4.45
C ARG A 457 -31.96 1.90 -4.12
N GLY A 458 -33.09 2.58 -4.00
CA GLY A 458 -34.38 1.96 -3.70
C GLY A 458 -35.20 2.84 -2.77
N ASP A 459 -36.50 2.60 -2.75
CA ASP A 459 -37.49 3.34 -1.96
C ASP A 459 -37.83 2.64 -0.64
N ALA A 460 -37.67 1.31 -0.58
CA ALA A 460 -37.97 0.51 0.58
C ALA A 460 -37.12 -0.77 0.62
N VAL A 461 -36.71 -1.17 1.83
CA VAL A 461 -36.21 -2.53 2.07
C VAL A 461 -37.42 -3.44 2.32
N ARG A 462 -37.78 -4.24 1.33
CA ARG A 462 -38.96 -5.13 1.35
C ARG A 462 -38.66 -6.46 2.02
N SER A 463 -37.45 -6.98 1.85
CA SER A 463 -37.00 -8.18 2.51
C SER A 463 -35.48 -8.11 2.76
N LEU A 464 -35.02 -8.90 3.72
CA LEU A 464 -33.60 -9.10 4.00
C LEU A 464 -33.42 -10.59 4.26
N ALA A 465 -32.70 -11.28 3.37
CA ALA A 465 -32.54 -12.73 3.42
C ALA A 465 -31.04 -13.09 3.42
N ILE A 466 -30.65 -14.03 4.28
CA ILE A 466 -29.28 -14.51 4.34
C ILE A 466 -29.07 -15.47 3.17
N ALA A 467 -28.17 -15.11 2.26
CA ALA A 467 -27.92 -15.86 1.02
C ALA A 467 -26.81 -16.90 1.18
N ALA A 468 -25.80 -16.61 2.01
CA ALA A 468 -24.70 -17.54 2.28
C ALA A 468 -24.10 -17.32 3.67
N ARG A 469 -23.56 -18.40 4.24
CA ARG A 469 -22.82 -18.41 5.51
C ARG A 469 -21.42 -19.00 5.31
N THR A 470 -20.49 -18.54 6.15
CA THR A 470 -19.15 -19.13 6.27
C THR A 470 -19.22 -20.43 7.09
N ALA A 471 -18.10 -21.15 7.17
CA ALA A 471 -17.98 -22.36 7.99
C ALA A 471 -18.21 -22.10 9.50
N SER A 472 -17.94 -20.88 9.98
CA SER A 472 -18.22 -20.50 11.38
C SER A 472 -19.70 -20.13 11.64
N GLY A 473 -20.55 -20.19 10.60
CA GLY A 473 -21.96 -19.79 10.66
C GLY A 473 -22.19 -18.29 10.48
N ARG A 474 -21.14 -17.48 10.32
CA ARG A 474 -21.26 -16.04 10.06
C ARG A 474 -21.87 -15.77 8.70
N VAL A 475 -22.70 -14.73 8.61
CA VAL A 475 -23.32 -14.26 7.38
C VAL A 475 -22.24 -13.78 6.42
N GLN A 476 -22.12 -14.46 5.29
CA GLN A 476 -21.21 -14.08 4.20
C GLN A 476 -21.90 -13.13 3.23
N TRP A 477 -23.15 -13.45 2.85
CA TRP A 477 -23.95 -12.68 1.90
C TRP A 477 -25.38 -12.50 2.37
N VAL A 478 -25.92 -11.33 2.07
CA VAL A 478 -27.30 -10.94 2.33
C VAL A 478 -27.91 -10.43 1.03
N ARG A 479 -29.08 -10.96 0.68
CA ARG A 479 -29.94 -10.45 -0.37
C ARG A 479 -30.93 -9.45 0.22
N VAL A 480 -31.08 -8.31 -0.44
CA VAL A 480 -31.89 -7.17 0.01
C VAL A 480 -32.89 -6.82 -1.09
N ASP A 481 -34.16 -7.17 -0.90
CA ASP A 481 -35.18 -6.89 -1.90
C ASP A 481 -35.67 -5.45 -1.81
N GLY A 482 -35.89 -4.82 -2.97
CA GLY A 482 -36.31 -3.42 -3.07
C GLY A 482 -35.17 -2.42 -3.12
N VAL A 483 -33.92 -2.89 -3.06
CA VAL A 483 -32.73 -2.06 -3.32
C VAL A 483 -31.83 -2.62 -4.42
N ALA A 484 -30.99 -1.77 -4.99
CA ALA A 484 -29.98 -2.10 -5.99
C ALA A 484 -28.59 -1.54 -5.57
N PRO A 485 -27.51 -2.33 -5.60
CA PRO A 485 -27.50 -3.76 -5.90
C PRO A 485 -28.29 -4.58 -4.86
N ALA A 486 -28.85 -5.71 -5.27
CA ALA A 486 -29.71 -6.54 -4.41
C ALA A 486 -28.91 -7.43 -3.44
N GLU A 487 -27.59 -7.35 -3.45
CA GLU A 487 -26.72 -8.17 -2.60
C GLU A 487 -25.65 -7.33 -1.91
N ILE A 488 -25.33 -7.71 -0.68
CA ILE A 488 -24.29 -7.11 0.14
C ILE A 488 -23.62 -8.19 1.00
N THR A 489 -22.33 -8.07 1.27
CA THR A 489 -21.67 -8.97 2.22
C THR A 489 -22.12 -8.68 3.64
N GLY A 490 -22.10 -9.69 4.53
CA GLY A 490 -22.43 -9.49 5.94
C GLY A 490 -21.56 -8.42 6.62
N GLU A 491 -20.26 -8.39 6.31
CA GLU A 491 -19.33 -7.41 6.88
C GLU A 491 -19.56 -5.98 6.34
N ASN A 492 -19.89 -5.83 5.06
CA ASN A 492 -20.24 -4.51 4.52
C ASN A 492 -21.56 -4.01 5.13
N LEU A 493 -22.56 -4.88 5.27
CA LEU A 493 -23.81 -4.54 5.94
C LEU A 493 -23.57 -4.08 7.38
N ARG A 494 -22.79 -4.86 8.15
CA ARG A 494 -22.37 -4.52 9.50
C ARG A 494 -21.61 -3.18 9.55
N THR A 495 -20.71 -2.93 8.60
CA THR A 495 -19.94 -1.68 8.52
C THR A 495 -20.84 -0.47 8.22
N LEU A 496 -21.77 -0.60 7.27
CA LEU A 496 -22.71 0.48 6.92
C LEU A 496 -23.63 0.80 8.10
N VAL A 497 -24.25 -0.22 8.69
CA VAL A 497 -25.08 -0.05 9.89
C VAL A 497 -24.26 0.50 11.04
N GLY A 498 -23.03 0.02 11.25
CA GLY A 498 -22.14 0.49 12.30
C GLY A 498 -21.75 1.98 12.17
N ARG A 499 -21.46 2.43 10.95
CA ARG A 499 -21.11 3.84 10.66
C ARG A 499 -22.30 4.79 10.71
N VAL A 500 -23.50 4.32 10.36
CA VAL A 500 -24.70 5.19 10.25
C VAL A 500 -25.57 5.14 11.50
N LEU A 501 -25.77 3.96 12.07
CA LEU A 501 -26.68 3.70 13.19
C LEU A 501 -25.94 3.33 14.50
N GLY A 502 -24.64 3.03 14.42
CA GLY A 502 -23.79 2.70 15.56
C GLY A 502 -23.42 1.22 15.63
N TRP A 503 -22.19 0.95 16.09
CA TRP A 503 -21.59 -0.39 16.14
C TRP A 503 -22.25 -1.37 17.13
N GLN A 504 -23.18 -0.90 17.97
CA GLN A 504 -23.94 -1.72 18.92
C GLN A 504 -25.20 -2.35 18.31
N VAL A 505 -25.62 -1.89 17.12
CA VAL A 505 -26.81 -2.40 16.41
C VAL A 505 -26.54 -3.79 15.85
N LEU A 506 -25.50 -3.93 15.02
CA LEU A 506 -25.01 -5.23 14.53
C LEU A 506 -23.62 -5.49 15.10
N ARG A 507 -23.57 -6.20 16.22
CA ARG A 507 -22.32 -6.41 16.98
C ARG A 507 -21.36 -7.35 16.25
N SER A 508 -21.89 -8.30 15.48
CA SER A 508 -21.13 -9.28 14.69
C SER A 508 -21.87 -9.61 13.39
N THR A 509 -21.25 -10.44 12.54
CA THR A 509 -21.90 -11.05 11.37
C THR A 509 -22.54 -12.41 11.70
N LEU A 510 -22.50 -12.87 12.96
CA LEU A 510 -23.13 -14.11 13.41
C LEU A 510 -24.54 -13.81 13.92
N PHE A 511 -25.48 -13.65 13.00
CA PHE A 511 -26.88 -13.37 13.31
C PHE A 511 -27.87 -14.13 12.40
N GLU A 512 -29.10 -14.23 12.90
CA GLU A 512 -30.33 -14.46 12.15
C GLU A 512 -31.09 -13.13 12.00
N VAL A 513 -31.93 -13.05 10.98
CA VAL A 513 -32.78 -11.88 10.76
C VAL A 513 -34.19 -12.29 10.38
N THR A 514 -35.16 -11.65 11.01
CA THR A 514 -36.59 -11.84 10.73
C THR A 514 -37.22 -10.49 10.41
N ARG A 515 -37.97 -10.43 9.31
CA ARG A 515 -38.75 -9.23 8.98
C ARG A 515 -39.94 -9.11 9.92
N THR A 516 -40.18 -7.91 10.45
CA THR A 516 -41.40 -7.53 11.17
C THR A 516 -42.28 -6.64 10.29
N SER A 517 -43.45 -6.21 10.79
CA SER A 517 -44.33 -5.28 10.06
C SER A 517 -43.68 -3.92 9.79
N THR A 518 -42.73 -3.50 10.62
CA THR A 518 -42.13 -2.15 10.59
C THR A 518 -40.62 -2.13 10.34
N GLY A 519 -39.94 -3.29 10.34
CA GLY A 519 -38.50 -3.37 10.21
C GLY A 519 -37.94 -4.78 10.25
N PHE A 520 -36.78 -4.93 10.87
CA PHE A 520 -36.02 -6.17 10.94
C PHE A 520 -35.52 -6.42 12.36
N HIS A 521 -35.86 -7.59 12.89
CA HIS A 521 -35.34 -8.08 14.16
C HIS A 521 -34.14 -8.97 13.89
N PHE A 522 -33.00 -8.59 14.46
CA PHE A 522 -31.75 -9.34 14.42
C PHE A 522 -31.54 -10.02 15.77
N GLU A 523 -31.22 -11.30 15.72
CA GLU A 523 -30.75 -12.05 16.87
C GLU A 523 -29.39 -12.63 16.55
N GLY A 524 -28.39 -12.33 17.35
CA GLY A 524 -27.02 -12.75 17.05
C GLY A 524 -26.19 -13.06 18.28
N ARG A 525 -24.99 -13.54 18.01
CA ARG A 525 -24.00 -13.91 19.01
C ARG A 525 -22.66 -13.28 18.71
N GLY A 526 -21.83 -13.16 19.73
CA GLY A 526 -20.50 -12.59 19.60
C GLY A 526 -20.48 -11.09 19.29
N ALA A 527 -19.28 -10.53 19.30
CA ALA A 527 -19.02 -9.12 19.07
C ALA A 527 -17.66 -8.97 18.38
N GLY A 528 -17.65 -8.32 17.21
CA GLY A 528 -16.48 -8.19 16.37
C GLY A 528 -16.39 -9.22 15.23
N HIS A 529 -15.23 -9.25 14.59
CA HIS A 529 -15.00 -9.99 13.36
C HIS A 529 -14.82 -11.50 13.57
N GLY A 530 -14.48 -11.96 14.79
CA GLY A 530 -14.33 -13.40 15.08
C GLY A 530 -12.95 -14.00 14.80
N VAL A 531 -11.99 -13.21 14.32
CA VAL A 531 -10.65 -13.69 13.89
C VAL A 531 -9.65 -13.59 15.05
N GLY A 532 -8.90 -14.66 15.29
CA GLY A 532 -7.84 -14.74 16.29
C GLY A 532 -8.35 -14.81 17.74
N LEU A 533 -7.70 -14.11 18.67
CA LEU A 533 -8.00 -14.25 20.10
C LEU A 533 -9.40 -13.72 20.46
N CYS A 534 -10.20 -14.58 21.07
CA CYS A 534 -11.49 -14.22 21.65
C CYS A 534 -11.29 -13.71 23.08
N VAL A 535 -11.59 -12.43 23.36
CA VAL A 535 -11.37 -11.84 24.70
C VAL A 535 -12.21 -12.56 25.77
N VAL A 536 -13.50 -12.77 25.49
CA VAL A 536 -14.38 -13.56 26.38
C VAL A 536 -13.88 -14.99 26.57
N GLY A 537 -13.52 -15.66 25.48
CA GLY A 537 -13.05 -17.03 25.54
C GLY A 537 -11.74 -17.14 26.33
N ALA A 538 -10.81 -16.20 26.16
CA ALA A 538 -9.58 -16.11 26.97
C ALA A 538 -9.90 -15.92 28.46
N ALA A 539 -10.86 -15.07 28.82
CA ALA A 539 -11.30 -14.90 30.20
C ALA A 539 -11.88 -16.19 30.80
N ASN A 540 -12.68 -16.93 30.04
CA ASN A 540 -13.22 -18.23 30.47
C ASN A 540 -12.13 -19.30 30.63
N ARG A 541 -11.15 -19.35 29.72
CA ARG A 541 -9.97 -20.23 29.85
C ARG A 541 -9.15 -19.91 31.11
N ALA A 542 -8.89 -18.63 31.36
CA ALA A 542 -8.20 -18.19 32.57
C ALA A 542 -8.97 -18.57 33.84
N ARG A 543 -10.32 -18.45 33.85
CA ARG A 543 -11.17 -18.91 34.97
C ARG A 543 -11.08 -20.42 35.22
N ARG A 544 -10.78 -21.21 34.18
CA ARG A 544 -10.54 -22.66 34.26
C ARG A 544 -9.09 -23.00 34.69
N GLY A 545 -8.26 -22.00 34.95
CA GLY A 545 -6.86 -22.18 35.36
C GLY A 545 -5.89 -22.39 34.21
N GLU A 546 -6.29 -22.17 32.95
CA GLU A 546 -5.36 -22.25 31.82
C GLU A 546 -4.32 -21.12 31.87
N SER A 547 -3.07 -21.48 31.64
CA SER A 547 -1.93 -20.55 31.58
C SER A 547 -2.00 -19.64 30.35
N VAL A 548 -1.26 -18.52 30.39
CA VAL A 548 -1.12 -17.60 29.25
C VAL A 548 -0.68 -18.34 27.97
N ALA A 549 0.29 -19.24 28.08
CA ALA A 549 0.78 -20.03 26.96
C ALA A 549 -0.31 -20.94 26.35
N GLN A 550 -1.12 -21.59 27.19
CA GLN A 550 -2.26 -22.41 26.72
C GLN A 550 -3.32 -21.56 26.04
N ILE A 551 -3.65 -20.39 26.61
CA ILE A 551 -4.61 -19.46 26.00
C ILE A 551 -4.12 -18.98 24.63
N LEU A 552 -2.86 -18.55 24.53
CA LEU A 552 -2.28 -18.08 23.28
C LEU A 552 -2.18 -19.20 22.24
N ALA A 553 -1.79 -20.41 22.63
CA ALA A 553 -1.70 -21.56 21.73
C ALA A 553 -3.08 -22.00 21.20
N ALA A 554 -4.15 -21.82 21.98
CA ALA A 554 -5.51 -22.10 21.54
C ALA A 554 -5.97 -21.16 20.42
N TYR A 555 -5.64 -19.87 20.48
CA TYR A 555 -6.08 -18.89 19.48
C TYR A 555 -5.08 -18.65 18.35
N TYR A 556 -3.79 -18.92 18.60
CA TYR A 556 -2.70 -18.69 17.66
C TYR A 556 -1.77 -19.92 17.57
N PRO A 557 -2.28 -21.06 17.09
CA PRO A 557 -1.51 -22.29 17.08
C PRO A 557 -0.24 -22.15 16.25
N GLY A 558 0.88 -22.59 16.81
CA GLY A 558 2.17 -22.57 16.14
C GLY A 558 2.92 -21.24 16.16
N LEU A 559 2.42 -20.20 16.83
CA LEU A 559 3.20 -18.99 17.09
C LEU A 559 4.07 -19.12 18.34
N GLU A 560 5.28 -18.56 18.27
CA GLU A 560 6.25 -18.58 19.36
C GLU A 560 6.12 -17.32 20.22
N LEU A 561 6.03 -17.47 21.55
CA LEU A 561 6.11 -16.35 22.48
C LEU A 561 7.57 -15.91 22.63
N ARG A 562 7.86 -14.64 22.32
CA ARG A 562 9.21 -14.05 22.45
C ARG A 562 9.16 -12.80 23.32
N THR A 563 10.27 -12.51 23.98
CA THR A 563 10.46 -11.28 24.77
C THR A 563 11.52 -10.41 24.10
N THR A 564 11.29 -9.11 24.01
CA THR A 564 12.30 -8.12 23.67
C THR A 564 13.25 -7.95 24.86
N SER A 565 14.22 -8.83 25.08
CA SER A 565 15.11 -8.71 26.25
C SER A 565 16.03 -7.48 26.12
N GLY A 566 16.10 -6.69 27.19
CA GLY A 566 17.18 -5.75 27.47
C GLY A 566 18.43 -6.49 27.97
N ASP A 567 19.05 -7.29 27.11
CA ASP A 567 20.25 -8.07 27.46
C ASP A 567 21.52 -7.30 27.04
N ARG A 568 22.00 -6.45 27.96
CA ARG A 568 23.41 -6.07 28.03
C ARG A 568 24.08 -7.18 28.85
N THR A 569 25.22 -7.69 28.37
CA THR A 569 26.14 -8.63 29.06
C THR A 569 25.70 -10.11 29.20
N ALA A 570 25.64 -10.84 28.08
CA ALA A 570 25.99 -12.27 28.01
C ALA A 570 26.26 -12.73 26.56
N MET A 571 27.28 -12.16 25.91
CA MET A 571 27.88 -12.76 24.70
C MET A 571 29.40 -12.73 24.87
N SER A 572 29.92 -13.72 25.60
CA SER A 572 31.31 -14.12 25.51
C SER A 572 31.39 -15.64 25.47
N THR A 573 32.23 -16.10 24.55
CA THR A 573 32.90 -17.40 24.50
C THR A 573 32.02 -18.64 24.30
N GLY A 574 31.80 -18.94 23.03
CA GLY A 574 31.56 -20.28 22.52
C GLY A 574 32.13 -20.37 21.10
N VAL A 575 33.44 -20.57 20.99
CA VAL A 575 34.12 -20.85 19.72
C VAL A 575 33.73 -22.27 19.29
N MET A 576 33.13 -22.43 18.11
CA MET A 576 33.28 -23.49 17.07
C MET A 576 32.17 -23.28 16.00
N SER A 577 32.29 -23.48 14.68
CA SER A 577 33.35 -23.28 13.68
C SER A 577 32.64 -23.29 12.29
N HIS A 578 32.90 -22.26 11.47
CA HIS A 578 32.91 -22.19 9.98
C HIS A 578 31.70 -22.60 9.11
N GLY A 579 30.93 -21.60 8.61
CA GLY A 579 30.01 -21.68 7.43
C GLY A 579 28.72 -20.87 7.62
N PRO A 580 28.24 -20.04 6.66
CA PRO A 580 27.55 -18.79 6.97
C PRO A 580 26.14 -19.01 7.55
N ALA A 581 25.87 -18.25 8.59
CA ALA A 581 24.59 -18.19 9.30
C ALA A 581 23.51 -17.44 8.49
N LEU A 582 23.32 -17.80 7.23
CA LEU A 582 22.34 -17.22 6.31
C LEU A 582 21.16 -18.19 6.14
N ARG A 583 20.04 -17.92 6.80
CA ARG A 583 18.80 -18.72 6.72
C ARG A 583 17.85 -18.15 5.68
N VAL A 584 17.53 -18.91 4.65
CA VAL A 584 16.47 -18.55 3.69
C VAL A 584 15.10 -19.04 4.19
N GLN A 585 14.09 -18.18 4.18
CA GLN A 585 12.68 -18.50 4.42
C GLN A 585 11.90 -18.26 3.13
N LEU A 586 11.28 -19.32 2.60
CA LEU A 586 10.46 -19.27 1.38
C LEU A 586 9.00 -19.62 1.69
N PRO A 587 8.04 -19.09 0.91
CA PRO A 587 6.69 -19.63 0.84
C PRO A 587 6.71 -21.11 0.45
N ARG A 588 5.69 -21.88 0.87
CA ARG A 588 5.64 -23.34 0.67
C ARG A 588 5.70 -23.72 -0.80
N GLU A 589 5.08 -22.93 -1.67
CA GLU A 589 5.07 -23.09 -3.12
C GLU A 589 6.46 -22.91 -3.77
N HIS A 590 7.37 -22.19 -3.10
CA HIS A 590 8.74 -21.96 -3.57
C HIS A 590 9.78 -22.83 -2.86
N GLU A 591 9.34 -23.67 -1.92
CA GLU A 591 10.20 -24.60 -1.19
C GLU A 591 11.09 -25.47 -2.10
N PRO A 592 10.61 -25.98 -3.27
CA PRO A 592 11.47 -26.71 -4.21
C PRO A 592 12.66 -25.90 -4.74
N MET A 593 12.60 -24.57 -4.67
CA MET A 593 13.65 -23.66 -5.13
C MET A 593 14.63 -23.25 -4.04
N ARG A 594 14.47 -23.75 -2.80
CA ARG A 594 15.31 -23.39 -1.65
C ARG A 594 16.80 -23.51 -1.93
N ALA A 595 17.24 -24.62 -2.51
CA ALA A 595 18.66 -24.85 -2.80
C ALA A 595 19.24 -23.77 -3.73
N LEU A 596 18.53 -23.44 -4.81
CA LEU A 596 18.92 -22.41 -5.76
C LEU A 596 18.98 -21.02 -5.11
N VAL A 597 17.97 -20.66 -4.32
CA VAL A 597 17.93 -19.36 -3.63
C VAL A 597 19.02 -19.26 -2.58
N GLN A 598 19.26 -20.34 -1.83
CA GLN A 598 20.33 -20.42 -0.85
C GLN A 598 21.71 -20.25 -1.51
N GLU A 599 21.95 -20.89 -2.65
CA GLU A 599 23.18 -20.74 -3.42
C GLU A 599 23.39 -19.29 -3.89
N GLN A 600 22.35 -18.67 -4.47
CA GLN A 600 22.40 -17.27 -4.90
C GLN A 600 22.64 -16.30 -3.74
N ALA A 601 22.03 -16.57 -2.58
CA ALA A 601 22.20 -15.78 -1.37
C ALA A 601 23.62 -15.89 -0.78
N VAL A 602 24.20 -17.10 -0.76
CA VAL A 602 25.58 -17.32 -0.35
C VAL A 602 26.55 -16.65 -1.32
N ALA A 603 26.32 -16.75 -2.64
CA ALA A 603 27.13 -16.07 -3.64
C ALA A 603 27.05 -14.54 -3.52
N ALA A 604 25.85 -13.99 -3.25
CA ALA A 604 25.67 -12.56 -2.99
C ALA A 604 26.42 -12.11 -1.73
N LEU A 605 26.36 -12.89 -0.64
CA LEU A 605 27.08 -12.61 0.59
C LEU A 605 28.60 -12.62 0.36
N ALA A 606 29.11 -13.64 -0.33
CA ALA A 606 30.53 -13.74 -0.68
C ALA A 606 31.02 -12.54 -1.53
N ALA A 607 30.20 -12.10 -2.49
CA ALA A 607 30.52 -10.92 -3.30
C ALA A 607 30.60 -9.65 -2.45
N VAL A 608 29.63 -9.44 -1.55
CA VAL A 608 29.61 -8.29 -0.64
C VAL A 608 30.78 -8.30 0.33
N THR A 609 31.09 -9.46 0.93
CA THR A 609 32.17 -9.58 1.92
C THR A 609 33.55 -9.42 1.32
N SER A 610 33.76 -9.93 0.10
CA SER A 610 35.02 -9.73 -0.62
C SER A 610 35.35 -8.25 -0.82
N ARG A 611 34.31 -7.41 -0.93
CA ARG A 611 34.41 -6.00 -1.29
C ARG A 611 34.42 -5.07 -0.09
N LEU A 612 33.58 -5.34 0.91
CA LEU A 612 33.52 -4.55 2.14
C LEU A 612 34.54 -4.99 3.18
N GLN A 613 34.93 -6.27 3.18
CA GLN A 613 35.78 -6.89 4.20
C GLN A 613 35.32 -6.57 5.63
N PRO A 614 34.04 -6.87 5.98
CA PRO A 614 33.53 -6.61 7.32
C PRO A 614 34.22 -7.50 8.35
N ASP A 615 34.38 -7.00 9.59
CA ASP A 615 35.11 -7.71 10.64
C ASP A 615 34.34 -8.96 11.13
N ALA A 616 33.01 -8.92 11.06
CA ALA A 616 32.12 -10.05 11.26
C ALA A 616 30.78 -9.81 10.54
N ILE A 617 30.04 -10.89 10.24
CA ILE A 617 28.66 -10.80 9.76
C ILE A 617 27.76 -11.53 10.75
N PRO A 618 26.74 -10.88 11.32
CA PRO A 618 25.80 -11.55 12.19
C PRO A 618 24.99 -12.62 11.42
N PRO A 619 24.39 -13.60 12.10
CA PRO A 619 23.39 -14.47 11.49
C PRO A 619 22.26 -13.66 10.84
N LEU A 620 21.95 -13.95 9.58
CA LEU A 620 20.92 -13.27 8.79
C LEU A 620 19.83 -14.23 8.36
N THR A 621 18.60 -13.74 8.33
CA THR A 621 17.45 -14.43 7.74
C THR A 621 17.01 -13.67 6.49
N LEU A 622 16.86 -14.37 5.37
CA LEU A 622 16.30 -13.84 4.14
C LEU A 622 14.88 -14.34 4.00
N ARG A 623 13.89 -13.47 4.16
CA ARG A 623 12.48 -13.84 4.12
C ARG A 623 11.85 -13.39 2.82
N PHE A 624 11.47 -14.34 1.99
CA PHE A 624 10.67 -14.08 0.80
C PHE A 624 9.19 -14.16 1.16
N HIS A 625 8.46 -13.11 0.83
CA HIS A 625 7.05 -13.00 1.12
C HIS A 625 6.19 -13.67 0.03
N PRO A 626 5.08 -14.36 0.36
CA PRO A 626 4.24 -15.01 -0.65
C PRO A 626 3.58 -14.01 -1.61
N THR A 627 3.27 -12.80 -1.13
CA THR A 627 2.64 -11.75 -1.92
C THR A 627 3.32 -10.40 -1.71
N VAL A 628 3.10 -9.47 -2.64
CA VAL A 628 3.53 -8.07 -2.49
C VAL A 628 2.87 -7.44 -1.26
N GLU A 629 1.60 -7.77 -1.00
CA GLU A 629 0.86 -7.25 0.15
C GLU A 629 1.41 -7.77 1.49
N SER A 630 1.81 -9.04 1.57
CA SER A 630 2.45 -9.58 2.78
C SER A 630 3.83 -8.95 3.02
N TYR A 631 4.56 -8.64 1.94
CA TYR A 631 5.81 -7.86 2.02
C TYR A 631 5.57 -6.44 2.55
N GLU A 632 4.62 -5.70 1.99
CA GLU A 632 4.33 -4.33 2.42
C GLU A 632 3.90 -4.28 3.88
N ARG A 633 3.05 -5.23 4.29
CA ARG A 633 2.56 -5.34 5.67
C ARG A 633 3.68 -5.68 6.66
N ALA A 634 4.58 -6.60 6.31
CA ALA A 634 5.64 -7.05 7.20
C ALA A 634 6.84 -6.10 7.27
N SER A 635 7.19 -5.46 6.15
CA SER A 635 8.33 -4.55 6.05
C SER A 635 7.97 -3.09 6.36
N GLY A 636 6.68 -2.74 6.38
CA GLY A 636 6.21 -1.35 6.42
C GLY A 636 6.67 -0.52 5.22
N SER A 637 7.28 -1.17 4.22
CA SER A 637 7.90 -0.53 3.08
C SER A 637 6.98 -0.65 1.87
N PRO A 638 6.91 0.38 1.01
CA PRO A 638 5.99 0.37 -0.13
C PRO A 638 6.31 -0.74 -1.14
N TRP A 639 5.32 -1.23 -1.89
CA TRP A 639 5.47 -2.34 -2.87
C TRP A 639 6.58 -2.17 -3.91
N PHE A 640 7.02 -0.93 -4.15
CA PHE A 640 8.06 -0.59 -5.10
C PHE A 640 9.49 -0.78 -4.54
N THR A 641 9.62 -1.01 -3.23
CA THR A 641 10.88 -1.46 -2.62
C THR A 641 11.03 -2.97 -2.84
N THR A 642 12.25 -3.42 -3.19
CA THR A 642 12.48 -4.83 -3.52
C THR A 642 12.77 -5.69 -2.31
N ALA A 643 13.34 -5.07 -1.28
CA ALA A 643 13.63 -5.66 0.01
C ALA A 643 13.89 -4.57 1.05
N THR A 644 13.93 -4.94 2.31
CA THR A 644 14.29 -4.06 3.42
C THR A 644 14.97 -4.85 4.53
N THR A 645 16.09 -4.34 5.02
CA THR A 645 16.84 -4.92 6.13
C THR A 645 16.39 -4.34 7.48
N HIS A 646 15.87 -5.20 8.36
CA HIS A 646 15.53 -4.89 9.75
C HIS A 646 16.35 -5.77 10.70
N GLY A 647 17.43 -5.22 11.24
CA GLY A 647 18.32 -5.94 12.16
C GLY A 647 18.93 -7.17 11.50
N ARG A 648 18.51 -8.37 11.92
CA ARG A 648 19.00 -9.66 11.40
C ARG A 648 18.12 -10.28 10.32
N THR A 649 17.04 -9.62 9.93
CA THR A 649 16.18 -10.13 8.84
C THR A 649 16.15 -9.17 7.67
N VAL A 650 16.21 -9.73 6.48
CA VAL A 650 15.95 -9.05 5.22
C VAL A 650 14.58 -9.52 4.74
N ASP A 651 13.59 -8.64 4.73
CA ASP A 651 12.29 -8.89 4.12
C ASP A 651 12.40 -8.62 2.62
N LEU A 652 12.01 -9.59 1.78
CA LEU A 652 12.10 -9.53 0.33
C LEU A 652 10.72 -9.68 -0.30
N LEU A 653 10.49 -8.97 -1.40
CA LEU A 653 9.35 -9.21 -2.28
C LEU A 653 9.25 -10.70 -2.67
N PRO A 654 8.08 -11.15 -3.18
CA PRO A 654 7.93 -12.53 -3.62
C PRO A 654 9.04 -12.98 -4.56
N LEU A 655 9.52 -14.19 -4.35
CA LEU A 655 10.65 -14.75 -5.08
C LEU A 655 10.41 -14.68 -6.59
N ASP A 656 9.19 -15.00 -7.03
CA ASP A 656 8.82 -14.91 -8.44
C ASP A 656 8.81 -13.48 -8.97
N VAL A 657 8.46 -12.49 -8.15
CA VAL A 657 8.54 -11.07 -8.53
C VAL A 657 9.99 -10.66 -8.74
N LEU A 658 10.87 -11.01 -7.80
CA LEU A 658 12.30 -10.69 -7.87
C LEU A 658 12.99 -11.43 -9.03
N ARG A 659 12.63 -12.69 -9.29
CA ARG A 659 13.18 -13.48 -10.40
C ARG A 659 12.66 -13.00 -11.76
N ARG A 660 11.35 -12.78 -11.91
CA ARG A 660 10.77 -12.26 -13.17
C ARG A 660 11.33 -10.89 -13.55
N ARG A 661 11.64 -10.06 -12.56
CA ARG A 661 12.25 -8.74 -12.76
C ARG A 661 13.79 -8.78 -12.91
N GLY A 662 14.41 -9.95 -12.75
CA GLY A 662 15.87 -10.08 -12.76
C GLY A 662 16.58 -9.37 -11.60
N LEU A 663 15.87 -9.02 -10.53
CA LEU A 663 16.37 -8.19 -9.42
C LEU A 663 16.92 -9.00 -8.25
N LEU A 664 16.64 -10.31 -8.20
CA LEU A 664 16.99 -11.15 -7.05
C LEU A 664 18.47 -11.01 -6.63
N GLY A 665 19.40 -11.11 -7.58
CA GLY A 665 20.83 -11.03 -7.27
C GLY A 665 21.28 -9.64 -6.80
N SER A 666 20.81 -8.58 -7.45
CA SER A 666 21.15 -7.19 -7.07
C SER A 666 20.55 -6.81 -5.72
N THR A 667 19.28 -7.17 -5.48
CA THR A 667 18.59 -6.95 -4.22
C THR A 667 19.28 -7.69 -3.08
N LEU A 668 19.64 -8.96 -3.26
CA LEU A 668 20.37 -9.71 -2.23
C LEU A 668 21.70 -9.05 -1.88
N ARG A 669 22.50 -8.63 -2.88
CA ARG A 669 23.77 -7.94 -2.59
C ARG A 669 23.58 -6.60 -1.89
N HIS A 670 22.57 -5.83 -2.28
CA HIS A 670 22.26 -4.53 -1.66
C HIS A 670 21.92 -4.67 -0.17
N GLU A 671 20.99 -5.55 0.16
CA GLU A 671 20.56 -5.76 1.55
C GLU A 671 21.64 -6.43 2.40
N LEU A 672 22.41 -7.35 1.83
CA LEU A 672 23.54 -7.97 2.53
C LEU A 672 24.65 -6.96 2.81
N ALA A 673 24.82 -5.93 1.97
CA ALA A 673 25.74 -4.83 2.24
C ALA A 673 25.25 -3.94 3.39
N HIS A 674 23.95 -3.66 3.46
CA HIS A 674 23.34 -3.00 4.62
C HIS A 674 23.58 -3.80 5.90
N ALA A 675 23.36 -5.11 5.87
CA ALA A 675 23.58 -5.98 7.01
C ALA A 675 25.06 -6.06 7.43
N ALA A 676 26.00 -6.07 6.46
CA ALA A 676 27.43 -6.11 6.71
C ALA A 676 28.00 -4.80 7.28
N THR A 677 27.31 -3.68 7.09
CA THR A 677 27.78 -2.35 7.51
C THR A 677 26.94 -1.71 8.61
N ALA A 678 25.88 -2.38 9.08
CA ALA A 678 24.89 -1.84 10.00
C ALA A 678 25.50 -1.22 11.27
N ASP A 679 26.41 -1.92 11.95
CA ASP A 679 26.99 -1.45 13.22
C ASP A 679 27.91 -0.24 12.98
N ALA A 680 28.78 -0.32 11.98
CA ALA A 680 29.74 0.72 11.63
C ALA A 680 29.07 1.99 11.09
N LEU A 681 27.92 1.86 10.43
CA LEU A 681 27.21 3.02 9.88
C LEU A 681 26.06 3.48 10.76
N SER A 682 25.81 2.90 11.93
CA SER A 682 24.65 3.21 12.79
C SER A 682 24.38 4.70 13.11
N ARG A 683 25.40 5.58 12.99
CA ARG A 683 25.29 7.04 13.19
C ARG A 683 25.47 7.86 11.90
N ALA A 684 25.61 7.21 10.76
CA ALA A 684 25.80 7.86 9.48
C ALA A 684 24.45 8.34 8.90
N PRO A 685 24.42 9.45 8.15
CA PRO A 685 23.27 9.84 7.36
C PRO A 685 22.90 8.74 6.38
N ARG A 686 21.61 8.62 6.06
CA ARG A 686 21.07 7.54 5.24
C ARG A 686 21.73 7.45 3.85
N TRP A 687 22.14 8.58 3.26
CA TRP A 687 22.85 8.55 1.98
C TRP A 687 24.18 7.79 2.04
N VAL A 688 24.85 7.73 3.19
CA VAL A 688 26.08 6.95 3.36
C VAL A 688 25.77 5.46 3.33
N HIS A 689 24.74 5.04 4.06
CA HIS A 689 24.28 3.65 4.05
C HIS A 689 23.94 3.19 2.64
N GLU A 690 23.09 3.95 1.95
CA GLU A 690 22.64 3.59 0.60
C GLU A 690 23.77 3.68 -0.42
N GLY A 691 24.69 4.65 -0.29
CA GLY A 691 25.86 4.79 -1.17
C GLY A 691 26.86 3.65 -1.01
N VAL A 692 27.09 3.17 0.22
CA VAL A 692 27.92 2.00 0.52
C VAL A 692 27.27 0.73 -0.03
N ALA A 693 25.96 0.56 0.18
CA ALA A 693 25.22 -0.60 -0.30
C ALA A 693 25.22 -0.68 -1.84
N GLU A 694 24.98 0.43 -2.54
CA GLU A 694 25.09 0.53 -3.99
C GLU A 694 26.51 0.25 -4.51
N TRP A 695 27.53 0.80 -3.83
CA TRP A 695 28.92 0.56 -4.23
C TRP A 695 29.32 -0.91 -4.07
N ALA A 696 28.84 -1.57 -3.01
CA ALA A 696 29.08 -2.98 -2.74
C ALA A 696 28.27 -3.91 -3.67
N SER A 697 27.05 -3.52 -4.05
CA SER A 697 26.12 -4.37 -4.82
C SER A 697 26.40 -4.40 -6.33
N ARG A 698 27.05 -3.37 -6.89
CA ARG A 698 27.29 -3.21 -8.35
C ARG A 698 28.51 -3.95 -8.93
N GLY A 699 29.35 -4.61 -8.13
CA GLY A 699 30.51 -5.38 -8.65
C GLY A 699 31.54 -4.55 -9.44
N ASP A 700 32.40 -5.20 -10.25
CA ASP A 700 33.47 -4.55 -11.05
C ASP A 700 32.94 -3.57 -12.14
N ALA A 701 31.62 -3.54 -12.38
CA ALA A 701 30.99 -2.58 -13.27
C ALA A 701 31.13 -1.11 -12.80
N ALA A 702 31.51 -0.88 -11.54
CA ALA A 702 31.86 0.44 -11.02
C ALA A 702 33.15 1.04 -11.64
N ARG A 703 33.92 0.27 -12.42
CA ARG A 703 35.03 0.82 -13.25
C ARG A 703 34.55 1.52 -14.51
N GLY A 704 33.28 1.34 -14.90
CA GLY A 704 32.61 2.15 -15.91
C GLY A 704 32.38 3.55 -15.34
N ARG A 705 33.34 4.44 -15.58
CA ARG A 705 33.35 5.85 -15.17
C ARG A 705 31.96 6.47 -15.35
N PRO A 706 31.22 6.83 -14.27
CA PRO A 706 30.09 7.73 -14.43
C PRO A 706 30.63 9.06 -14.99
N PRO A 707 29.90 9.75 -15.89
CA PRO A 707 30.36 11.03 -16.42
C PRO A 707 30.68 11.95 -15.23
N ALA A 708 31.89 12.52 -15.24
CA ALA A 708 32.27 13.48 -14.21
C ALA A 708 31.26 14.64 -14.30
N PRO A 709 30.57 14.99 -13.20
CA PRO A 709 29.75 16.18 -13.22
C PRO A 709 30.67 17.39 -13.42
N ASP A 710 30.21 18.31 -14.25
CA ASP A 710 30.89 19.58 -14.50
C ASP A 710 31.15 20.29 -13.16
N ALA A 711 32.35 20.83 -12.98
CA ALA A 711 32.86 21.29 -11.68
C ALA A 711 32.08 22.49 -11.08
N SER A 712 31.08 23.01 -11.79
CA SER A 712 30.25 24.14 -11.40
C SER A 712 28.89 23.77 -10.79
N SER A 713 28.50 22.49 -10.67
CA SER A 713 27.22 22.11 -10.04
C SER A 713 27.18 20.67 -9.51
N ALA A 714 28.01 20.33 -8.51
CA ALA A 714 27.87 19.05 -7.83
C ALA A 714 26.53 19.01 -7.06
N PRO A 715 25.62 18.06 -7.32
CA PRO A 715 24.37 17.96 -6.58
C PRO A 715 24.66 17.65 -5.11
N ALA A 716 23.97 18.34 -4.20
CA ALA A 716 24.08 18.06 -2.77
C ALA A 716 23.72 16.59 -2.47
N CYS A 717 24.40 15.99 -1.48
CA CYS A 717 24.08 14.62 -1.06
C CYS A 717 22.65 14.53 -0.53
N PRO A 718 21.92 13.44 -0.82
CA PRO A 718 20.53 13.33 -0.41
C PRO A 718 20.35 13.41 1.11
N ALA A 719 19.38 14.18 1.57
CA ALA A 719 18.98 14.21 2.97
C ALA A 719 18.11 12.99 3.32
N ASP A 720 18.13 12.56 4.59
CA ASP A 720 17.34 11.41 5.09
C ASP A 720 15.85 11.55 4.79
N ILE A 721 15.34 12.78 4.85
CA ILE A 721 13.95 13.10 4.55
C ILE A 721 13.59 12.84 3.08
N GLU A 722 14.54 12.92 2.15
CA GLU A 722 14.31 12.60 0.73
C GLU A 722 14.08 11.11 0.54
N PHE A 723 14.81 10.24 1.26
CA PHE A 723 14.58 8.79 1.26
C PHE A 723 13.26 8.42 1.95
N MET A 724 12.89 9.10 3.03
CA MET A 724 11.60 8.85 3.71
C MET A 724 10.40 9.33 2.89
N ARG A 725 10.58 10.37 2.07
CA ARG A 725 9.57 10.89 1.13
C ARG A 725 9.66 10.24 -0.25
N ALA A 726 10.54 9.25 -0.42
CA ALA A 726 10.63 8.49 -1.65
C ALA A 726 9.31 7.73 -1.82
N SER A 727 8.50 8.23 -2.72
CA SER A 727 7.18 7.67 -3.00
C SER A 727 7.23 6.65 -4.13
N SER A 728 8.40 6.47 -4.78
CA SER A 728 8.66 5.59 -5.93
C SER A 728 9.85 4.67 -5.84
N ALA A 729 9.83 3.60 -6.64
CA ALA A 729 11.06 2.90 -7.06
C ALA A 729 12.05 3.82 -7.78
N GLN A 730 11.58 4.68 -8.69
CA GLN A 730 12.46 5.52 -9.50
C GLN A 730 13.05 6.73 -8.74
N GLN A 731 12.26 7.41 -7.92
CA GLN A 731 12.77 8.42 -6.98
C GLN A 731 13.77 7.80 -6.01
N LEU A 732 13.46 6.62 -5.46
CA LEU A 732 14.37 5.90 -4.57
C LEU A 732 15.67 5.50 -5.30
N SER A 733 15.58 5.00 -6.53
CA SER A 733 16.74 4.68 -7.38
C SER A 733 17.63 5.89 -7.69
N ARG A 734 17.06 7.07 -7.96
CA ARG A 734 17.85 8.31 -8.14
C ARG A 734 18.53 8.75 -6.86
N LEU A 735 17.87 8.57 -5.72
CA LEU A 735 18.47 8.86 -4.42
C LEU A 735 19.62 7.88 -4.14
N TYR A 736 19.49 6.61 -4.54
CA TYR A 736 20.57 5.62 -4.51
C TYR A 736 21.74 6.01 -5.43
N ASP A 737 21.48 6.46 -6.66
CA ASP A 737 22.55 6.93 -7.57
C ASP A 737 23.27 8.18 -7.04
N ARG A 738 22.53 9.16 -6.50
CA ARG A 738 23.11 10.36 -5.86
C ARG A 738 23.92 9.99 -4.62
N ALA A 739 23.40 9.09 -3.79
CA ALA A 739 24.09 8.55 -2.62
C ALA A 739 25.40 7.84 -3.02
N LEU A 740 25.38 7.03 -4.08
CA LEU A 740 26.56 6.38 -4.64
C LEU A 740 27.60 7.41 -5.12
N VAL A 741 27.19 8.45 -5.86
CA VAL A 741 28.10 9.51 -6.32
C VAL A 741 28.76 10.22 -5.13
N CYS A 742 28.00 10.55 -4.10
CA CYS A 742 28.53 11.14 -2.86
C CYS A 742 29.51 10.20 -2.16
N TYR A 743 29.17 8.92 -2.03
CA TYR A 743 30.04 7.94 -1.39
C TYR A 743 31.33 7.68 -2.18
N LEU A 744 31.27 7.67 -3.51
CA LEU A 744 32.47 7.64 -4.36
C LEU A 744 33.34 8.88 -4.16
N GLY A 745 32.73 10.04 -3.89
CA GLY A 745 33.43 11.26 -3.48
C GLY A 745 34.16 11.10 -2.14
N ASP A 746 33.49 10.51 -1.15
CA ASP A 746 34.09 10.17 0.15
C ASP A 746 35.28 9.22 -0.01
N LEU A 747 35.15 8.16 -0.81
CA LEU A 747 36.25 7.23 -1.08
C LEU A 747 37.47 7.93 -1.71
N ARG A 748 37.26 8.85 -2.66
CA ARG A 748 38.36 9.66 -3.24
C ARG A 748 39.02 10.58 -2.23
N ALA A 749 38.26 11.06 -1.25
CA ALA A 749 38.76 11.86 -0.14
C ALA A 749 39.37 11.02 1.01
N GLY A 750 39.58 9.71 0.79
CA GLY A 750 40.14 8.80 1.79
C GLY A 750 39.16 8.36 2.89
N ARG A 751 37.87 8.68 2.76
CA ARG A 751 36.82 8.30 3.72
C ARG A 751 36.13 7.01 3.25
N SER A 752 36.49 5.90 3.87
CA SER A 752 35.82 4.61 3.71
C SER A 752 34.65 4.45 4.68
N TRP A 753 33.83 3.42 4.50
CA TRP A 753 32.74 3.09 5.43
C TRP A 753 33.25 2.75 6.84
N LYS A 754 34.46 2.16 6.96
CA LYS A 754 35.11 1.86 8.26
C LYS A 754 35.59 3.12 8.99
N THR A 755 36.03 4.12 8.25
CA THR A 755 36.60 5.36 8.80
C THR A 755 35.55 6.47 8.96
N TRP A 756 34.32 6.25 8.49
CA TRP A 756 33.28 7.27 8.46
C TRP A 756 32.89 7.76 9.86
N GLN A 757 32.85 6.87 10.86
CA GLN A 757 32.57 7.25 12.26
C GLN A 757 33.64 8.17 12.87
N GLN A 758 34.90 8.02 12.46
CA GLN A 758 36.00 8.85 12.96
C GLN A 758 35.93 10.29 12.40
N ALA A 759 35.32 10.47 11.22
CA ALA A 759 35.16 11.79 10.59
C ALA A 759 34.08 12.67 11.25
N ILE A 760 33.09 12.09 11.95
CA ILE A 760 32.06 12.83 12.70
C ILE A 760 32.63 13.46 13.99
N ALA A 761 33.68 12.85 14.56
CA ALA A 761 34.31 13.30 15.79
C ALA A 761 35.36 14.41 15.58
N ALA A 762 35.71 14.72 14.33
CA ALA A 762 36.62 15.82 14.01
C ALA A 762 35.80 17.10 13.77
N PRO A 763 36.05 18.21 14.50
CA PRO A 763 35.41 19.48 14.20
C PRO A 763 35.77 19.89 12.77
N SER A 764 34.76 20.14 11.93
CA SER A 764 34.99 20.57 10.55
C SER A 764 35.71 21.92 10.54
N PRO A 765 36.84 22.08 9.82
CA PRO A 765 37.44 23.39 9.62
C PRO A 765 36.49 24.22 8.76
N ALA A 766 36.27 25.46 9.19
CA ALA A 766 35.40 26.43 8.52
C ALA A 766 35.78 26.58 7.04
N ARG A 767 34.78 26.47 6.16
CA ARG A 767 34.78 27.02 4.80
C ARG A 767 33.41 27.55 4.47
#